data_AF-G3FM02-F1
#
_entry.id   AF-G3FM02-F1
#
_cell.length_a   1.000
_cell.length_b   1.000
_cell.length_c   1.000
_cell.angle_alpha   90.00
_cell.angle_beta   90.00
_cell.angle_gamma   90.00
#
_symmetry.space_group_name_H-M   'P 1'
#
loop_
_entity.id
_entity.type
_entity.pdbx_description
1 polymer ?
#
loop_
_entity_poly.entity_id
_entity_poly.type
_entity_poly.pdbx_seq_one_letter_code
_entity_poly.pdbx_strand_id
1 'polypeptide(L)'
;MLALPLSLIFLLSSFDFSHCESLNVTFPERPPNGTASAVADNFLGISFELSSFDTLWGSTVDTIPDAMVNYLHNINVRTSAPLRIRVGGNGMDGSTYVGSSITKMLELTDPDAYFNDIPVDFSRVLFDIMNAMYDEVEPMQFIIGLSMRDPANDQNVLDLAKDARALLGDRLDAMLLGNEPDLYAGHGTRTDYNLTTYISELGHVIGDMEEQSIINDTVLGGPTICCGQWSLSDVIQAGLDQYPYKYYTVQHYPNHACQGPNDDNTNVTYYLSHMEVGPYLDWNSDGVALAKEDGIPVLLTEYNTVSCGGTNISSTFAAALWLIDAGLKSAERGFSGAYIHTREAGIQYNLFDPPTSTSSGWITGAPYYAALFLAETFSASGNMIVDLNLNDSLHNPSATSAAYGVYDAGSTRGKIVLLNLSEQGDEQVYAIPANMTASLHYRLLLAPSVLETSNISWAGQTVGGLGQLDGNQDTFYLDCIDGCTVDVPGAGAALVILGEPDDGDSFYYGNSTVKGFESFNKSVKFGIDILTVLLTILIHAFVVQISAAVTHLGATRSRVRGTLLPYGEYQDTIHLGSADMSIPSSSSSGENSEAKVRLTRVEAEITSLVQKLATLTSERDELRRSEANTLAKIAELPADPANTNTATICHLPTELLQEIFYRCLRRHPVIDAAEPPLLLGRMRTGFEYWLEHLGTLPLNLSLRSEESREGESQVEYSQIQWVFEKSRSRWKNLVVYVPSFSLGVFVDLLADRQYDLLESIELGTSDYHTPFQFEHIEFPFLSPATTPNLCRISFDSFSPDLRKGSFPELLANITSLTLQRCEHWDINTSEMPVILGACTNLVYCCISTSERCHPDAQDPIVFAAAHLDHLKSVRIEVCVFRGPHVSAPIFLNLPDFFTYVVAPVLELVDVDGLHHEALIETKGVKYLLYCMVSLRLYLIMTSLVASLAIPMVQWSLA
;
A
#
# COMPACT_ATOMS: atom_id res chain seq x y z
N MET A 1 81.81 3.14 -4.97
CA MET A 1 80.76 2.27 -5.53
C MET A 1 79.71 2.11 -4.45
N LEU A 2 78.59 2.83 -4.62
CA LEU A 2 77.51 2.95 -3.65
C LEU A 2 76.62 1.70 -3.69
N ALA A 3 76.25 1.19 -2.51
CA ALA A 3 75.13 0.26 -2.33
C ALA A 3 74.11 0.97 -1.42
N LEU A 4 72.97 1.32 -2.01
CA LEU A 4 71.75 1.79 -1.35
C LEU A 4 70.84 0.57 -1.14
N PRO A 5 70.23 0.35 0.03
CA PRO A 5 69.03 -0.46 0.13
C PRO A 5 67.80 0.42 -0.13
N LEU A 6 66.98 0.01 -1.10
CA LEU A 6 65.66 0.60 -1.35
C LEU A 6 64.73 0.22 -0.19
N SER A 7 64.19 1.24 0.47
CA SER A 7 63.09 1.16 1.41
C SER A 7 61.83 0.69 0.66
N LEU A 8 61.24 -0.42 1.09
CA LEU A 8 59.93 -0.86 0.66
C LEU A 8 58.89 -0.05 1.45
N ILE A 9 58.29 0.95 0.81
CA ILE A 9 57.13 1.68 1.31
C ILE A 9 55.93 0.73 1.20
N PHE A 10 55.44 0.23 2.34
CA PHE A 10 54.10 -0.34 2.43
C PHE A 10 53.12 0.83 2.34
N LEU A 11 52.50 1.01 1.16
CA LEU A 11 51.23 1.71 1.02
C LEU A 11 50.16 0.80 1.65
N LEU A 12 49.89 1.02 2.93
CA LEU A 12 48.59 0.70 3.50
C LEU A 12 47.61 1.66 2.84
N SER A 13 46.90 1.19 1.82
CA SER A 13 45.62 1.79 1.44
C SER A 13 44.68 1.55 2.62
N SER A 14 44.54 2.56 3.48
CA SER A 14 43.34 2.73 4.28
C SER A 14 42.17 2.73 3.32
N PHE A 15 41.38 1.65 3.33
CA PHE A 15 40.00 1.74 2.90
C PHE A 15 39.34 2.66 3.94
N ASP A 16 39.26 3.95 3.61
CA ASP A 16 38.32 4.84 4.27
C ASP A 16 36.94 4.30 3.91
N PHE A 17 36.34 3.54 4.82
CA PHE A 17 34.88 3.43 4.85
C PHE A 17 34.40 4.87 4.99
N SER A 18 33.83 5.42 3.92
CA SER A 18 33.16 6.71 3.97
C SER A 18 31.98 6.54 4.93
N HIS A 19 32.20 6.79 6.23
CA HIS A 19 31.09 7.04 7.14
C HIS A 19 30.34 8.23 6.57
N CYS A 20 29.04 8.07 6.32
CA CYS A 20 28.20 9.23 6.02
C CYS A 20 28.37 10.23 7.17
N GLU A 21 28.75 11.46 6.84
CA GLU A 21 28.96 12.50 7.85
C GLU A 21 27.61 12.78 8.53
N SER A 22 27.53 12.54 9.83
CA SER A 22 26.33 12.81 10.60
C SER A 22 26.01 14.31 10.59
N LEU A 23 24.81 14.68 10.16
CA LEU A 23 24.35 16.07 10.15
C LEU A 23 23.67 16.42 11.47
N ASN A 24 24.17 17.44 12.16
CA ASN A 24 23.57 17.90 13.42
C ASN A 24 22.29 18.70 13.14
N VAL A 25 21.15 18.20 13.60
CA VAL A 25 19.85 18.86 13.47
C VAL A 25 19.75 19.96 14.52
N THR A 26 19.58 21.20 14.07
CA THR A 26 19.34 22.35 14.96
C THR A 26 17.88 22.77 14.84
N PHE A 27 17.09 22.53 15.90
CA PHE A 27 15.69 22.95 15.99
C PHE A 27 15.53 23.93 17.16
N PRO A 28 15.36 25.25 16.89
CA PRO A 28 15.24 26.25 17.94
C PRO A 28 14.15 25.93 18.96
N GLU A 29 14.36 26.31 20.23
CA GLU A 29 13.37 26.04 21.30
C GLU A 29 12.04 26.79 21.09
N ARG A 30 12.08 27.88 20.33
CA ARG A 30 10.92 28.69 19.95
C ARG A 30 11.01 29.07 18.48
N PRO A 31 9.86 29.27 17.81
CA PRO A 31 9.83 29.79 16.45
C PRO A 31 10.65 31.09 16.33
N PRO A 32 11.49 31.23 15.29
CA PRO A 32 12.15 32.50 14.99
C PRO A 32 11.15 33.65 14.83
N ASN A 33 11.63 34.88 15.04
CA ASN A 33 10.77 36.05 14.84
C ASN A 33 10.36 36.17 13.37
N GLY A 34 9.07 36.34 13.11
CA GLY A 34 8.53 36.43 11.75
C GLY A 34 8.04 35.10 11.17
N THR A 35 8.12 33.98 11.89
CA THR A 35 7.46 32.72 11.48
C THR A 35 5.98 32.97 11.19
N ALA A 36 5.48 32.33 10.13
CA ALA A 36 4.08 32.40 9.74
C ALA A 36 3.13 31.93 10.87
N SER A 37 1.88 32.38 10.79
CA SER A 37 0.83 31.96 11.73
C SER A 37 0.58 30.46 11.65
N ALA A 38 0.05 29.89 12.73
CA ALA A 38 -0.26 28.45 12.77
C ALA A 38 -1.31 28.06 11.72
N VAL A 39 -1.07 26.97 11.00
CA VAL A 39 -1.99 26.37 10.03
C VAL A 39 -2.66 25.11 10.61
N ALA A 40 -3.85 24.79 10.09
CA ALA A 40 -4.62 23.61 10.50
C ALA A 40 -3.99 22.30 9.99
N ASP A 41 -4.46 21.16 10.51
CA ASP A 41 -3.99 19.83 10.11
C ASP A 41 -4.48 19.39 8.73
N ASN A 42 -5.60 19.93 8.26
CA ASN A 42 -6.03 19.83 6.86
C ASN A 42 -5.35 20.84 5.94
N PHE A 43 -4.08 21.18 6.19
CA PHE A 43 -3.31 22.11 5.34
C PHE A 43 -3.27 21.61 3.89
N LEU A 44 -3.07 20.30 3.71
CA LEU A 44 -3.07 19.68 2.39
C LEU A 44 -4.50 19.36 1.93
N GLY A 45 -4.82 19.78 0.71
CA GLY A 45 -6.01 19.37 -0.04
C GLY A 45 -5.65 18.68 -1.36
N ILE A 46 -6.67 18.23 -2.07
CA ILE A 46 -6.54 17.64 -3.41
C ILE A 46 -7.36 18.48 -4.39
N SER A 47 -6.74 18.86 -5.51
CA SER A 47 -7.36 19.59 -6.61
C SER A 47 -7.66 18.62 -7.75
N PHE A 48 -8.89 18.61 -8.24
CA PHE A 48 -9.35 17.78 -9.34
C PHE A 48 -9.78 18.64 -10.53
N GLU A 49 -9.39 18.21 -11.72
CA GLU A 49 -9.93 18.71 -12.97
C GLU A 49 -11.39 18.26 -13.15
N LEU A 50 -12.29 19.19 -13.48
CA LEU A 50 -13.71 18.90 -13.66
C LEU A 50 -13.96 17.86 -14.76
N SER A 51 -13.27 17.99 -15.89
CA SER A 51 -13.53 17.23 -17.12
C SER A 51 -13.29 15.72 -16.99
N SER A 52 -12.57 15.30 -15.95
CA SER A 52 -12.24 13.90 -15.67
C SER A 52 -12.79 13.40 -14.34
N PHE A 53 -13.56 14.22 -13.62
CA PHE A 53 -14.03 13.92 -12.27
C PHE A 53 -14.85 12.62 -12.22
N ASP A 54 -15.67 12.35 -13.23
CA ASP A 54 -16.50 11.14 -13.31
C ASP A 54 -15.69 9.84 -13.48
N THR A 55 -14.51 9.92 -14.11
CA THR A 55 -13.61 8.77 -14.27
C THR A 55 -12.95 8.38 -12.95
N LEU A 56 -12.78 9.35 -12.05
CA LEU A 56 -12.12 9.18 -10.76
C LEU A 56 -13.11 8.89 -9.62
N TRP A 57 -14.24 9.58 -9.61
CA TRP A 57 -15.25 9.52 -8.53
C TRP A 57 -16.49 8.71 -8.91
N GLY A 58 -16.57 8.21 -10.14
CA GLY A 58 -17.75 7.53 -10.67
C GLY A 58 -18.70 8.51 -11.37
N SER A 59 -19.55 7.99 -12.26
CA SER A 59 -20.48 8.81 -13.07
C SER A 59 -21.87 8.98 -12.44
N THR A 60 -22.16 8.15 -11.43
CA THR A 60 -23.37 8.13 -10.59
C THR A 60 -22.98 7.71 -9.16
N VAL A 61 -23.86 7.96 -8.17
CA VAL A 61 -23.66 7.55 -6.77
C VAL A 61 -23.38 6.05 -6.64
N ASP A 62 -24.06 5.20 -7.42
CA ASP A 62 -23.90 3.74 -7.38
C ASP A 62 -22.58 3.25 -8.02
N THR A 63 -21.82 4.15 -8.65
CA THR A 63 -20.58 3.83 -9.36
C THR A 63 -19.34 4.45 -8.71
N ILE A 64 -19.46 4.98 -7.49
CA ILE A 64 -18.31 5.48 -6.71
C ILE A 64 -17.28 4.35 -6.55
N PRO A 65 -16.03 4.53 -7.00
CA PRO A 65 -15.02 3.48 -6.89
C PRO A 65 -14.57 3.26 -5.44
N ASP A 66 -14.60 2.00 -4.99
CA ASP A 66 -14.12 1.62 -3.65
C ASP A 66 -12.67 2.09 -3.38
N ALA A 67 -11.83 2.08 -4.42
CA ALA A 67 -10.45 2.52 -4.31
C ALA A 67 -10.32 4.01 -4.01
N MET A 68 -11.17 4.85 -4.64
CA MET A 68 -11.19 6.29 -4.37
C MET A 68 -11.60 6.55 -2.92
N VAL A 69 -12.60 5.83 -2.41
CA VAL A 69 -12.99 5.91 -0.99
C VAL A 69 -11.80 5.59 -0.08
N ASN A 70 -11.08 4.50 -0.34
CA ASN A 70 -9.92 4.12 0.47
C ASN A 70 -8.79 5.16 0.37
N TYR A 71 -8.47 5.66 -0.84
CA TYR A 71 -7.44 6.68 -1.03
C TYR A 71 -7.71 7.93 -0.19
N LEU A 72 -8.94 8.43 -0.22
CA LEU A 72 -9.36 9.62 0.52
C LEU A 72 -9.44 9.35 2.03
N HIS A 73 -9.99 8.20 2.43
CA HIS A 73 -10.10 7.83 3.84
C HIS A 73 -8.72 7.62 4.50
N ASN A 74 -7.74 7.07 3.78
CA ASN A 74 -6.37 6.97 4.29
C ASN A 74 -5.79 8.34 4.68
N ILE A 75 -6.07 9.39 3.91
CA ILE A 75 -5.64 10.75 4.22
C ILE A 75 -6.48 11.31 5.37
N ASN A 76 -7.82 11.18 5.27
CA ASN A 76 -8.75 11.81 6.20
C ASN A 76 -8.60 11.32 7.65
N VAL A 77 -8.31 10.04 7.90
CA VAL A 77 -8.14 9.52 9.27
C VAL A 77 -6.90 10.05 10.00
N ARG A 78 -6.01 10.75 9.29
CA ARG A 78 -4.81 11.39 9.84
C ARG A 78 -5.04 12.85 10.21
N THR A 79 -6.19 13.41 9.85
CA THR A 79 -6.54 14.81 10.08
C THR A 79 -7.78 14.91 10.96
N SER A 80 -7.84 15.91 11.84
CA SER A 80 -9.03 16.22 12.64
C SER A 80 -9.98 17.20 11.94
N ALA A 81 -9.46 18.10 11.11
CA ALA A 81 -10.26 18.97 10.27
C ALA A 81 -10.69 18.27 8.96
N PRO A 82 -11.79 18.72 8.30
CA PRO A 82 -12.31 18.08 7.10
C PRO A 82 -11.28 18.00 5.96
N LEU A 83 -11.22 16.85 5.28
CA LEU A 83 -10.43 16.71 4.05
C LEU A 83 -10.90 17.71 2.99
N ARG A 84 -9.97 18.49 2.44
CA ARG A 84 -10.25 19.57 1.49
C ARG A 84 -10.14 19.09 0.05
N ILE A 85 -11.21 19.26 -0.71
CA ILE A 85 -11.30 18.89 -2.12
C ILE A 85 -11.63 20.13 -2.95
N ARG A 86 -10.83 20.43 -3.97
CA ARG A 86 -11.11 21.50 -4.93
C ARG A 86 -11.47 20.89 -6.28
N VAL A 87 -12.54 21.35 -6.91
CA VAL A 87 -12.95 20.93 -8.27
C VAL A 87 -12.96 22.16 -9.18
N GLY A 88 -12.16 22.11 -10.24
CA GLY A 88 -11.95 23.23 -11.14
C GLY A 88 -11.06 22.85 -12.32
N GLY A 89 -9.96 23.59 -12.49
CA GLY A 89 -9.02 23.43 -13.59
C GLY A 89 -9.49 24.15 -14.86
N ASN A 90 -8.71 24.05 -15.93
CA ASN A 90 -9.00 24.77 -17.18
C ASN A 90 -10.36 24.39 -17.78
N GLY A 91 -10.70 23.10 -17.73
CA GLY A 91 -11.97 22.58 -18.25
C GLY A 91 -13.18 23.18 -17.55
N MET A 92 -13.08 23.63 -16.30
CA MET A 92 -14.20 24.32 -15.60
C MET A 92 -14.61 25.60 -16.31
N ASP A 93 -13.67 26.43 -16.77
CA ASP A 93 -13.99 27.69 -17.42
C ASP A 93 -14.65 27.50 -18.80
N GLY A 94 -14.36 26.38 -19.47
CA GLY A 94 -14.96 26.00 -20.76
C GLY A 94 -16.26 25.21 -20.64
N SER A 95 -16.64 24.79 -19.44
CA SER A 95 -17.78 23.89 -19.20
C SER A 95 -19.09 24.63 -18.94
N THR A 96 -20.21 23.95 -19.18
CA THR A 96 -21.56 24.49 -18.96
C THR A 96 -22.28 23.68 -17.88
N TYR A 97 -22.79 24.37 -16.87
CA TYR A 97 -23.65 23.73 -15.87
C TYR A 97 -25.08 23.56 -16.41
N VAL A 98 -25.56 22.32 -16.56
CA VAL A 98 -26.87 22.03 -17.18
C VAL A 98 -27.95 21.62 -16.15
N GLY A 99 -27.69 21.83 -14.86
CA GLY A 99 -28.64 21.57 -13.78
C GLY A 99 -29.07 20.10 -13.74
N SER A 100 -30.35 19.81 -13.98
CA SER A 100 -30.90 18.45 -14.03
C SER A 100 -31.23 17.96 -15.45
N SER A 101 -30.68 18.62 -16.48
CA SER A 101 -31.03 18.33 -17.88
C SER A 101 -30.44 17.01 -18.39
N ILE A 102 -29.32 16.58 -17.81
CA ILE A 102 -28.71 15.27 -18.04
C ILE A 102 -28.75 14.44 -16.75
N THR A 103 -28.70 13.11 -16.90
CA THR A 103 -28.77 12.14 -15.78
C THR A 103 -27.41 11.60 -15.35
N LYS A 104 -26.35 11.97 -16.09
CA LYS A 104 -24.96 11.66 -15.75
C LYS A 104 -24.30 12.86 -15.09
N MET A 105 -23.18 12.64 -14.40
CA MET A 105 -22.37 13.73 -13.88
C MET A 105 -21.92 14.69 -14.97
N LEU A 106 -21.26 14.18 -16.03
CA LEU A 106 -20.71 14.98 -17.10
C LEU A 106 -20.88 14.31 -18.48
N GLU A 107 -20.89 15.13 -19.53
CA GLU A 107 -20.85 14.73 -20.93
C GLU A 107 -19.84 15.61 -21.69
N LEU A 108 -18.88 15.00 -22.38
CA LEU A 108 -17.92 15.71 -23.24
C LEU A 108 -18.66 16.41 -24.37
N THR A 109 -18.42 17.71 -24.56
CA THR A 109 -19.11 18.52 -25.59
C THR A 109 -18.29 18.65 -26.87
N ASP A 110 -16.97 18.47 -26.78
CA ASP A 110 -16.05 18.50 -27.92
C ASP A 110 -15.05 17.33 -27.86
N PRO A 111 -15.15 16.34 -28.76
CA PRO A 111 -14.21 15.22 -28.81
C PRO A 111 -12.82 15.62 -29.35
N ASP A 112 -12.72 16.77 -30.02
CA ASP A 112 -11.48 17.32 -30.58
C ASP A 112 -10.92 18.46 -29.71
N ALA A 113 -11.43 18.59 -28.47
CA ALA A 113 -11.01 19.62 -27.53
C ALA A 113 -9.50 19.63 -27.31
N TYR A 114 -8.96 20.81 -27.02
CA TYR A 114 -7.58 20.93 -26.59
C TYR A 114 -7.39 20.13 -25.30
N PHE A 115 -6.39 19.24 -25.27
CA PHE A 115 -6.22 18.27 -24.18
C PHE A 115 -6.04 18.91 -22.79
N ASN A 116 -5.69 20.20 -22.72
CA ASN A 116 -5.51 20.94 -21.47
C ASN A 116 -6.69 21.87 -21.12
N ASP A 117 -7.77 21.87 -21.90
CA ASP A 117 -8.98 22.67 -21.72
C ASP A 117 -10.17 21.92 -22.32
N ILE A 118 -10.59 20.83 -21.66
CA ILE A 118 -11.64 19.94 -22.16
C ILE A 118 -13.00 20.41 -21.61
N PRO A 119 -13.91 20.96 -22.45
CA PRO A 119 -15.21 21.43 -22.00
C PRO A 119 -16.20 20.26 -21.84
N VAL A 120 -17.04 20.36 -20.81
CA VAL A 120 -18.11 19.41 -20.52
C VAL A 120 -19.43 20.10 -20.22
N ASP A 121 -20.54 19.42 -20.51
CA ASP A 121 -21.81 19.70 -19.86
C ASP A 121 -21.85 18.91 -18.55
N PHE A 122 -22.08 19.56 -17.41
CA PHE A 122 -22.10 18.89 -16.11
C PHE A 122 -23.34 19.26 -15.28
N SER A 123 -23.75 18.34 -14.40
CA SER A 123 -25.08 18.37 -13.77
C SER A 123 -25.04 18.34 -12.24
N ARG A 124 -26.23 18.43 -11.62
CA ARG A 124 -26.41 18.25 -10.17
C ARG A 124 -25.85 16.93 -9.63
N VAL A 125 -25.71 15.91 -10.48
CA VAL A 125 -25.16 14.60 -10.10
C VAL A 125 -23.73 14.73 -9.55
N LEU A 126 -22.98 15.76 -9.93
CA LEU A 126 -21.69 16.09 -9.31
C LEU A 126 -21.82 16.24 -7.78
N PHE A 127 -22.81 17.01 -7.32
CA PHE A 127 -23.05 17.26 -5.91
C PHE A 127 -23.62 16.03 -5.19
N ASP A 128 -24.45 15.23 -5.87
CA ASP A 128 -24.95 13.96 -5.33
C ASP A 128 -23.79 12.99 -5.04
N ILE A 129 -22.79 12.93 -5.93
CA ILE A 129 -21.62 12.07 -5.77
C ILE A 129 -20.66 12.61 -4.71
N MET A 130 -20.44 13.93 -4.65
CA MET A 130 -19.66 14.55 -3.57
C MET A 130 -20.28 14.26 -2.20
N ASN A 131 -21.61 14.35 -2.09
CA ASN A 131 -22.33 14.05 -0.86
C ASN A 131 -22.25 12.56 -0.50
N ALA A 132 -22.39 11.66 -1.47
CA ALA A 132 -22.25 10.23 -1.23
C ALA A 132 -20.81 9.81 -0.87
N MET A 133 -19.79 10.44 -1.46
CA MET A 133 -18.39 10.22 -1.04
C MET A 133 -18.15 10.73 0.38
N TYR A 134 -18.69 11.91 0.73
CA TYR A 134 -18.64 12.40 2.11
C TYR A 134 -19.18 11.36 3.08
N ASP A 135 -20.35 10.77 2.78
CA ASP A 135 -21.01 9.80 3.67
C ASP A 135 -20.18 8.51 3.88
N GLU A 136 -19.17 8.26 3.04
CA GLU A 136 -18.27 7.12 3.11
C GLU A 136 -16.90 7.44 3.72
N VAL A 137 -16.44 8.69 3.62
CA VAL A 137 -15.09 9.12 4.02
C VAL A 137 -15.07 9.98 5.28
N GLU A 138 -16.16 10.72 5.56
CA GLU A 138 -16.34 11.86 6.48
C GLU A 138 -15.28 12.13 7.58
N PRO A 139 -14.92 13.41 7.85
CA PRO A 139 -15.48 14.64 7.28
C PRO A 139 -14.75 15.17 6.04
N MET A 140 -15.48 15.79 5.09
CA MET A 140 -14.92 16.45 3.90
C MET A 140 -15.51 17.84 3.66
N GLN A 141 -14.75 18.70 2.96
CA GLN A 141 -15.17 20.03 2.51
C GLN A 141 -14.76 20.27 1.05
N PHE A 142 -15.58 21.04 0.33
CA PHE A 142 -15.47 21.21 -1.11
C PHE A 142 -15.31 22.67 -1.51
N ILE A 143 -14.37 22.93 -2.41
CA ILE A 143 -14.20 24.19 -3.12
C ILE A 143 -14.63 23.97 -4.58
N ILE A 144 -15.54 24.81 -5.07
CA ILE A 144 -16.12 24.68 -6.42
C ILE A 144 -15.71 25.88 -7.29
N GLY A 145 -15.08 25.61 -8.44
CA GLY A 145 -14.82 26.64 -9.44
C GLY A 145 -16.10 27.15 -10.10
N LEU A 146 -16.07 28.40 -10.54
CA LEU A 146 -17.14 29.11 -11.23
C LEU A 146 -16.54 29.79 -12.45
N SER A 147 -17.07 29.55 -13.65
CA SER A 147 -16.45 30.07 -14.87
C SER A 147 -16.43 31.60 -14.92
N MET A 148 -15.30 32.18 -15.35
CA MET A 148 -15.20 33.62 -15.68
C MET A 148 -14.92 33.85 -17.18
N ARG A 149 -15.21 32.86 -18.04
CA ARG A 149 -14.93 32.94 -19.48
C ARG A 149 -15.95 33.80 -20.24
N ASP A 150 -17.22 33.81 -19.82
CA ASP A 150 -18.28 34.69 -20.38
C ASP A 150 -19.09 35.41 -19.27
N PRO A 151 -18.46 36.36 -18.55
CA PRO A 151 -19.08 37.03 -17.41
C PRO A 151 -20.20 38.01 -17.80
N ALA A 152 -20.41 38.26 -19.10
CA ALA A 152 -21.55 39.05 -19.58
C ALA A 152 -22.85 38.23 -19.63
N ASN A 153 -22.77 36.89 -19.62
CA ASN A 153 -23.90 35.97 -19.58
C ASN A 153 -23.74 35.01 -18.40
N ASP A 154 -23.61 35.57 -17.20
CA ASP A 154 -23.26 34.86 -15.97
C ASP A 154 -24.38 33.98 -15.38
N GLN A 155 -25.58 33.94 -15.98
CA GLN A 155 -26.70 33.13 -15.48
C GLN A 155 -26.32 31.66 -15.21
N ASN A 156 -25.46 31.07 -16.05
CA ASN A 156 -24.97 29.70 -15.83
C ASN A 156 -24.16 29.57 -14.54
N VAL A 157 -23.30 30.56 -14.27
CA VAL A 157 -22.47 30.68 -13.07
C VAL A 157 -23.34 30.89 -11.83
N LEU A 158 -24.35 31.76 -11.92
CA LEU A 158 -25.30 32.03 -10.85
C LEU A 158 -26.12 30.79 -10.48
N ASP A 159 -26.53 30.00 -11.47
CA ASP A 159 -27.29 28.76 -11.24
C ASP A 159 -26.41 27.67 -10.62
N LEU A 160 -25.16 27.52 -11.08
CA LEU A 160 -24.18 26.63 -10.46
C LEU A 160 -23.91 27.02 -9.00
N ALA A 161 -23.69 28.31 -8.72
CA ALA A 161 -23.42 28.80 -7.38
C ALA A 161 -24.60 28.56 -6.42
N LYS A 162 -25.84 28.79 -6.86
CA LYS A 162 -27.05 28.47 -6.08
C LYS A 162 -27.12 26.99 -5.73
N ASP A 163 -26.86 26.13 -6.71
CA ASP A 163 -26.96 24.68 -6.51
C ASP A 163 -25.82 24.14 -5.66
N ALA A 164 -24.59 24.61 -5.85
CA ALA A 164 -23.47 24.28 -4.97
C ALA A 164 -23.81 24.61 -3.51
N ARG A 165 -24.34 25.81 -3.24
CA ARG A 165 -24.78 26.18 -1.89
C ARG A 165 -25.91 25.31 -1.37
N ALA A 166 -26.96 25.13 -2.17
CA ALA A 166 -28.16 24.43 -1.74
C ALA A 166 -27.90 22.94 -1.48
N LEU A 167 -27.03 22.31 -2.28
CA LEU A 167 -26.82 20.86 -2.26
C LEU A 167 -25.64 20.43 -1.41
N LEU A 168 -24.59 21.25 -1.26
CA LEU A 168 -23.46 20.93 -0.38
C LEU A 168 -23.64 21.51 1.04
N GLY A 169 -24.42 22.59 1.20
CA GLY A 169 -24.64 23.23 2.51
C GLY A 169 -23.33 23.56 3.22
N ASP A 170 -23.18 23.14 4.47
CA ASP A 170 -21.98 23.37 5.29
C ASP A 170 -20.72 22.64 4.77
N ARG A 171 -20.88 21.72 3.80
CA ARG A 171 -19.77 21.05 3.12
C ARG A 171 -19.13 21.93 2.04
N LEU A 172 -19.79 23.02 1.61
CA LEU A 172 -19.20 24.01 0.71
C LEU A 172 -18.28 24.94 1.49
N ASP A 173 -16.98 24.87 1.22
CA ASP A 173 -15.98 25.72 1.84
C ASP A 173 -15.86 27.07 1.13
N ALA A 174 -15.70 27.05 -0.20
CA ALA A 174 -15.59 28.25 -1.01
C ALA A 174 -16.04 28.04 -2.47
N MET A 175 -16.35 29.14 -3.15
CA MET A 175 -16.54 29.18 -4.60
C MET A 175 -15.47 30.06 -5.24
N LEU A 176 -14.79 29.58 -6.27
CA LEU A 176 -13.68 30.29 -6.92
C LEU A 176 -14.11 30.88 -8.26
N LEU A 177 -14.04 32.19 -8.42
CA LEU A 177 -14.40 32.87 -9.67
C LEU A 177 -13.23 32.87 -10.67
N GLY A 178 -13.32 32.00 -11.67
CA GLY A 178 -12.35 31.78 -12.74
C GLY A 178 -11.34 30.68 -12.41
N ASN A 179 -10.57 30.29 -13.43
CA ASN A 179 -9.34 29.51 -13.34
C ASN A 179 -8.24 30.17 -14.17
N GLU A 180 -7.17 30.65 -13.53
CA GLU A 180 -6.03 31.29 -14.22
C GLU A 180 -6.46 32.43 -15.17
N PRO A 181 -7.24 33.42 -14.70
CA PRO A 181 -7.74 34.52 -15.55
C PRO A 181 -6.62 35.36 -16.18
N ASP A 182 -5.43 35.33 -15.60
CA ASP A 182 -4.20 35.93 -16.13
C ASP A 182 -3.72 35.28 -17.44
N LEU A 183 -4.16 34.06 -17.76
CA LEU A 183 -3.86 33.35 -19.00
C LEU A 183 -4.93 33.45 -20.07
N TYR A 184 -6.11 34.03 -19.80
CA TYR A 184 -7.21 34.09 -20.78
C TYR A 184 -6.82 34.75 -22.11
N ALA A 185 -5.95 35.75 -22.07
CA ALA A 185 -5.39 36.37 -23.28
C ALA A 185 -4.48 35.42 -24.08
N GLY A 186 -3.67 34.63 -23.39
CA GLY A 186 -2.74 33.67 -24.00
C GLY A 186 -3.43 32.43 -24.55
N HIS A 187 -4.55 32.01 -23.97
CA HIS A 187 -5.31 30.82 -24.39
C HIS A 187 -6.25 31.09 -25.58
N GLY A 188 -6.30 32.33 -26.09
CA GLY A 188 -7.10 32.68 -27.28
C GLY A 188 -8.61 32.71 -27.03
N THR A 189 -9.06 32.57 -25.79
CA THR A 189 -10.47 32.66 -25.39
C THR A 189 -10.92 34.11 -25.23
N ARG A 190 -10.04 35.01 -24.77
CA ARG A 190 -10.33 36.43 -24.52
C ARG A 190 -9.23 37.34 -25.06
N THR A 191 -9.45 38.05 -26.15
CA THR A 191 -8.43 38.97 -26.70
C THR A 191 -8.25 40.21 -25.81
N ASP A 192 -7.00 40.67 -25.62
CA ASP A 192 -6.64 41.88 -24.85
C ASP A 192 -7.13 41.88 -23.37
N TYR A 193 -7.25 40.70 -22.78
CA TYR A 193 -7.67 40.53 -21.38
C TYR A 193 -6.61 41.05 -20.40
N ASN A 194 -7.02 41.90 -19.46
CA ASN A 194 -6.15 42.59 -18.51
C ASN A 194 -6.84 42.79 -17.16
N LEU A 195 -6.06 43.19 -16.14
CA LEU A 195 -6.53 43.36 -14.76
C LEU A 195 -7.75 44.28 -14.63
N THR A 196 -7.78 45.40 -15.36
CA THR A 196 -8.92 46.34 -15.27
C THR A 196 -10.20 45.70 -15.79
N THR A 197 -10.12 44.97 -16.91
CA THR A 197 -11.26 44.21 -17.43
C THR A 197 -11.69 43.13 -16.43
N TYR A 198 -10.74 42.36 -15.89
CA TYR A 198 -11.03 41.31 -14.92
C TYR A 198 -11.72 41.83 -13.66
N ILE A 199 -11.21 42.89 -13.02
CA ILE A 199 -11.83 43.47 -11.81
C ILE A 199 -13.22 44.04 -12.10
N SER A 200 -13.44 44.64 -13.27
CA SER A 200 -14.76 45.14 -13.67
C SER A 200 -15.77 44.01 -13.88
N GLU A 201 -15.36 42.91 -14.50
CA GLU A 201 -16.23 41.75 -14.76
C GLU A 201 -16.49 40.96 -13.47
N LEU A 202 -15.49 40.83 -12.61
CA LEU A 202 -15.63 40.27 -11.28
C LEU A 202 -16.69 41.02 -10.48
N GLY A 203 -16.63 42.36 -10.48
CA GLY A 203 -17.63 43.20 -9.81
C GLY A 203 -19.04 43.03 -10.35
N HIS A 204 -19.19 42.77 -11.66
CA HIS A 204 -20.49 42.48 -12.25
C HIS A 204 -21.06 41.17 -11.72
N VAL A 205 -20.30 40.07 -11.80
CA VAL A 205 -20.78 38.75 -11.35
C VAL A 205 -21.04 38.74 -9.84
N ILE A 206 -20.15 39.32 -9.03
CA ILE A 206 -20.36 39.45 -7.58
C ILE A 206 -21.62 40.26 -7.28
N GLY A 207 -21.85 41.39 -7.98
CA GLY A 207 -23.05 42.20 -7.82
C GLY A 207 -24.33 41.41 -8.12
N ASP A 208 -24.35 40.61 -9.18
CA ASP A 208 -25.49 39.77 -9.55
C ASP A 208 -25.69 38.63 -8.54
N MET A 209 -24.61 38.07 -7.96
CA MET A 209 -24.68 37.11 -6.84
C MET A 209 -25.26 37.74 -5.56
N GLU A 210 -24.91 38.99 -5.24
CA GLU A 210 -25.46 39.73 -4.10
C GLU A 210 -26.95 40.05 -4.30
N GLU A 211 -27.35 40.53 -5.48
CA GLU A 211 -28.75 40.84 -5.79
C GLU A 211 -29.64 39.59 -5.64
N GLN A 212 -29.10 38.43 -5.99
CA GLN A 212 -29.79 37.15 -5.87
C GLN A 212 -29.59 36.45 -4.51
N SER A 213 -28.94 37.12 -3.55
CA SER A 213 -28.71 36.60 -2.19
C SER A 213 -27.93 35.28 -2.14
N ILE A 214 -27.06 35.03 -3.13
CA ILE A 214 -26.20 33.84 -3.20
C ILE A 214 -25.05 33.96 -2.20
N ILE A 215 -24.52 35.16 -1.98
CA ILE A 215 -23.35 35.43 -1.13
C ILE A 215 -23.68 36.35 0.05
N ASN A 216 -24.64 35.94 0.87
CA ASN A 216 -24.99 36.66 2.11
C ASN A 216 -23.98 36.49 3.26
N ASP A 217 -22.93 35.70 3.02
CA ASP A 217 -21.82 35.35 3.88
C ASP A 217 -20.52 35.26 3.04
N THR A 218 -19.39 35.22 3.71
CA THR A 218 -18.06 35.20 3.07
C THR A 218 -17.73 33.77 2.60
N VAL A 219 -18.06 33.45 1.34
CA VAL A 219 -17.82 32.14 0.72
C VAL A 219 -16.98 32.22 -0.56
N LEU A 220 -16.66 33.42 -1.04
CA LEU A 220 -15.90 33.58 -2.28
C LEU A 220 -14.40 33.40 -2.05
N GLY A 221 -13.74 32.72 -2.98
CA GLY A 221 -12.28 32.69 -3.11
C GLY A 221 -11.86 33.15 -4.51
N GLY A 222 -10.62 33.60 -4.65
CA GLY A 222 -10.10 34.08 -5.94
C GLY A 222 -8.77 34.82 -5.74
N PRO A 223 -8.06 35.22 -6.79
CA PRO A 223 -8.47 35.20 -8.19
C PRO A 223 -8.07 33.93 -8.95
N THR A 224 -7.46 32.94 -8.30
CA THR A 224 -6.95 31.70 -8.91
C THR A 224 -5.86 31.92 -9.97
N ILE A 225 -5.15 33.05 -9.89
CA ILE A 225 -4.08 33.38 -10.83
C ILE A 225 -2.94 32.37 -10.79
N CYS A 226 -2.22 32.26 -11.90
CA CYS A 226 -1.00 31.49 -11.96
C CYS A 226 0.20 32.34 -12.39
N CYS A 227 1.03 31.80 -13.28
CA CYS A 227 2.30 32.32 -13.72
C CYS A 227 2.21 33.28 -14.93
N GLY A 228 1.06 33.91 -15.16
CA GLY A 228 0.91 34.94 -16.18
C GLY A 228 1.64 36.24 -15.80
N GLN A 229 1.12 37.37 -16.30
CA GLN A 229 1.72 38.68 -16.02
C GLN A 229 1.19 39.32 -14.72
N TRP A 230 0.36 38.61 -13.96
CA TRP A 230 -0.31 39.15 -12.77
C TRP A 230 0.25 38.48 -11.53
N SER A 231 0.70 39.28 -10.56
CA SER A 231 0.94 38.80 -9.19
C SER A 231 -0.30 39.03 -8.33
N LEU A 232 -0.41 38.34 -7.20
CA LEU A 232 -1.53 38.52 -6.27
C LEU A 232 -1.57 39.96 -5.74
N SER A 233 -0.41 40.58 -5.51
CA SER A 233 -0.34 41.99 -5.10
C SER A 233 -0.87 42.94 -6.17
N ASP A 234 -0.65 42.65 -7.46
CA ASP A 234 -1.22 43.44 -8.56
C ASP A 234 -2.74 43.34 -8.57
N VAL A 235 -3.31 42.14 -8.39
CA VAL A 235 -4.77 41.94 -8.42
C VAL A 235 -5.43 42.60 -7.21
N ILE A 236 -4.84 42.46 -6.01
CA ILE A 236 -5.31 43.14 -4.79
C ILE A 236 -5.35 44.64 -5.01
N GLN A 237 -4.24 45.25 -5.44
CA GLN A 237 -4.15 46.69 -5.67
C GLN A 237 -5.05 47.20 -6.82
N ALA A 238 -5.39 46.33 -7.77
CA ALA A 238 -6.33 46.65 -8.84
C ALA A 238 -7.79 46.73 -8.37
N GLY A 239 -8.10 46.24 -7.17
CA GLY A 239 -9.41 46.37 -6.54
C GLY A 239 -10.07 45.06 -6.09
N LEU A 240 -9.31 43.95 -5.97
CA LEU A 240 -9.84 42.70 -5.42
C LEU A 240 -10.28 42.87 -3.96
N ASP A 241 -9.55 43.70 -3.21
CA ASP A 241 -9.77 44.05 -1.79
C ASP A 241 -11.12 44.73 -1.52
N GLN A 242 -11.84 45.13 -2.56
CA GLN A 242 -13.16 45.76 -2.46
C GLN A 242 -14.29 44.76 -2.23
N TYR A 243 -14.03 43.45 -2.37
CA TYR A 243 -15.03 42.39 -2.31
C TYR A 243 -14.84 41.45 -1.11
N PRO A 244 -15.91 40.80 -0.61
CA PRO A 244 -15.87 39.99 0.60
C PRO A 244 -15.27 38.59 0.33
N TYR A 245 -13.95 38.52 0.15
CA TYR A 245 -13.23 37.26 -0.04
C TYR A 245 -12.99 36.52 1.29
N LYS A 246 -13.27 35.21 1.26
CA LYS A 246 -12.90 34.26 2.31
C LYS A 246 -11.43 33.87 2.19
N TYR A 247 -10.97 33.69 0.95
CA TYR A 247 -9.61 33.30 0.62
C TYR A 247 -9.10 34.08 -0.58
N TYR A 248 -7.84 34.50 -0.51
CA TYR A 248 -7.10 34.77 -1.72
C TYR A 248 -6.46 33.48 -2.24
N THR A 249 -6.45 33.28 -3.55
CA THR A 249 -6.03 32.01 -4.15
C THR A 249 -5.08 32.20 -5.32
N VAL A 250 -4.09 31.32 -5.39
CA VAL A 250 -3.08 31.28 -6.45
C VAL A 250 -2.82 29.83 -6.87
N GLN A 251 -2.23 29.65 -8.04
CA GLN A 251 -1.84 28.38 -8.63
C GLN A 251 -0.39 28.51 -9.10
N HIS A 252 0.42 27.45 -9.01
CA HIS A 252 1.78 27.56 -9.54
C HIS A 252 2.43 26.20 -9.79
N TYR A 253 3.11 26.10 -10.92
CA TYR A 253 3.98 24.97 -11.28
C TYR A 253 5.38 25.52 -11.59
N PRO A 254 6.47 24.87 -11.13
CA PRO A 254 7.82 25.29 -11.49
C PRO A 254 8.10 25.33 -12.98
N ASN A 255 7.50 24.40 -13.74
CA ASN A 255 7.73 24.21 -15.17
C ASN A 255 6.44 23.75 -15.87
N HIS A 256 6.47 23.73 -17.20
CA HIS A 256 5.38 23.21 -18.03
C HIS A 256 5.88 22.33 -19.19
N ALA A 257 5.07 21.34 -19.58
CA ALA A 257 5.32 20.47 -20.73
C ALA A 257 4.34 20.72 -21.88
N CYS A 258 3.71 21.90 -21.96
CA CYS A 258 2.69 22.21 -22.95
C CYS A 258 3.19 22.17 -24.41
N GLN A 259 4.50 22.33 -24.63
CA GLN A 259 5.16 22.13 -25.93
C GLN A 259 6.03 20.85 -25.97
N GLY A 260 5.80 19.94 -25.03
CA GLY A 260 6.56 18.70 -24.86
C GLY A 260 7.74 18.81 -23.89
N PRO A 261 8.44 17.68 -23.65
CA PRO A 261 9.61 17.63 -22.79
C PRO A 261 10.80 18.45 -23.34
N ASN A 262 11.55 19.07 -22.45
CA ASN A 262 12.78 19.81 -22.72
C ASN A 262 13.78 19.64 -21.55
N ASP A 263 14.98 20.21 -21.69
CA ASP A 263 16.05 20.05 -20.70
C ASP A 263 15.68 20.59 -19.30
N ASP A 264 14.85 21.64 -19.22
CA ASP A 264 14.45 22.25 -17.94
C ASP A 264 13.36 21.43 -17.24
N ASN A 265 12.32 21.02 -17.98
CA ASN A 265 11.16 20.32 -17.42
C ASN A 265 11.36 18.80 -17.24
N THR A 266 12.51 18.27 -17.63
CA THR A 266 12.92 16.87 -17.38
C THR A 266 14.10 16.74 -16.41
N ASN A 267 14.58 17.86 -15.86
CA ASN A 267 15.72 17.88 -14.96
C ASN A 267 15.33 17.48 -13.53
N VAL A 268 15.58 16.23 -13.16
CA VAL A 268 15.30 15.71 -11.80
C VAL A 268 16.08 16.45 -10.71
N THR A 269 17.28 16.95 -11.00
CA THR A 269 18.13 17.64 -10.02
C THR A 269 17.48 18.94 -9.52
N TYR A 270 16.69 19.63 -10.34
CA TYR A 270 15.92 20.79 -9.90
C TYR A 270 14.94 20.42 -8.78
N TYR A 271 14.27 19.26 -8.91
CA TYR A 271 13.26 18.79 -7.95
C TYR A 271 13.87 18.13 -6.71
N LEU A 272 15.15 17.76 -6.75
CA LEU A 272 15.93 17.29 -5.60
C LEU A 272 16.74 18.42 -4.94
N SER A 273 16.67 19.65 -5.44
CA SER A 273 17.37 20.80 -4.89
C SER A 273 16.43 21.60 -3.98
N HIS A 274 16.59 21.43 -2.67
CA HIS A 274 15.84 22.17 -1.66
C HIS A 274 15.99 23.70 -1.80
N MET A 275 17.13 24.18 -2.28
CA MET A 275 17.40 25.60 -2.56
C MET A 275 16.39 26.20 -3.56
N GLU A 276 15.84 25.41 -4.48
CA GLU A 276 14.95 25.88 -5.55
C GLU A 276 13.49 26.08 -5.07
N VAL A 277 13.10 25.45 -3.95
CA VAL A 277 11.71 25.44 -3.48
C VAL A 277 11.27 26.81 -2.93
N GLY A 278 12.18 27.52 -2.25
CA GLY A 278 11.94 28.89 -1.78
C GLY A 278 11.62 29.86 -2.94
N PRO A 279 12.54 30.04 -3.91
CA PRO A 279 12.30 30.87 -5.10
C PRO A 279 11.03 30.52 -5.88
N TYR A 280 10.67 29.23 -5.97
CA TYR A 280 9.42 28.79 -6.59
C TYR A 280 8.17 29.37 -5.91
N LEU A 281 8.18 29.60 -4.60
CA LEU A 281 7.05 30.18 -3.85
C LEU A 281 7.16 31.70 -3.70
N ASP A 282 8.37 32.26 -3.73
CA ASP A 282 8.62 33.67 -3.43
C ASP A 282 8.08 34.65 -4.48
N TRP A 283 7.72 34.16 -5.68
CA TRP A 283 7.14 34.98 -6.77
C TRP A 283 5.90 35.79 -6.38
N ASN A 284 5.19 35.36 -5.32
CA ASN A 284 3.97 36.00 -4.82
C ASN A 284 4.06 36.47 -3.36
N SER A 285 5.27 36.57 -2.81
CA SER A 285 5.50 36.96 -1.40
C SER A 285 4.85 38.30 -1.02
N ASP A 286 4.91 39.30 -1.90
CA ASP A 286 4.25 40.60 -1.69
C ASP A 286 2.72 40.47 -1.58
N GLY A 287 2.11 39.61 -2.41
CA GLY A 287 0.67 39.35 -2.36
C GLY A 287 0.25 38.63 -1.08
N VAL A 288 1.05 37.67 -0.61
CA VAL A 288 0.82 37.00 0.68
C VAL A 288 0.96 37.97 1.85
N ALA A 289 1.90 38.92 1.78
CA ALA A 289 2.04 39.96 2.80
C ALA A 289 0.82 40.89 2.84
N LEU A 290 0.31 41.34 1.69
CA LEU A 290 -0.91 42.15 1.62
C LEU A 290 -2.14 41.38 2.13
N ALA A 291 -2.30 40.11 1.74
CA ALA A 291 -3.37 39.25 2.23
C ALA A 291 -3.38 39.15 3.76
N LYS A 292 -2.20 39.07 4.37
CA LYS A 292 -2.03 39.05 5.82
C LYS A 292 -2.43 40.38 6.46
N GLU A 293 -2.16 41.52 5.81
CA GLU A 293 -2.63 42.84 6.27
C GLU A 293 -4.15 42.95 6.23
N ASP A 294 -4.79 42.35 5.21
CA ASP A 294 -6.25 42.26 5.07
C ASP A 294 -6.88 41.25 6.04
N GLY A 295 -6.07 40.37 6.64
CA GLY A 295 -6.55 39.26 7.47
C GLY A 295 -7.22 38.13 6.68
N ILE A 296 -6.91 38.01 5.38
CA ILE A 296 -7.47 37.02 4.47
C ILE A 296 -6.43 35.90 4.24
N PRO A 297 -6.76 34.63 4.53
CA PRO A 297 -5.86 33.51 4.27
C PRO A 297 -5.60 33.30 2.78
N VAL A 298 -4.37 32.91 2.43
CA VAL A 298 -3.99 32.57 1.04
C VAL A 298 -3.94 31.07 0.84
N LEU A 299 -4.55 30.57 -0.23
CA LEU A 299 -4.51 29.15 -0.63
C LEU A 299 -3.73 28.97 -1.94
N LEU A 300 -2.81 28.00 -1.96
CA LEU A 300 -2.22 27.47 -3.20
C LEU A 300 -3.16 26.39 -3.76
N THR A 301 -4.16 26.81 -4.52
CA THR A 301 -5.30 25.95 -4.91
C THR A 301 -5.01 24.97 -6.05
N GLU A 302 -3.83 25.07 -6.66
CA GLU A 302 -3.35 24.11 -7.64
C GLU A 302 -1.82 24.14 -7.68
N TYR A 303 -1.19 23.02 -7.36
CA TYR A 303 0.24 22.82 -7.59
C TYR A 303 0.57 21.35 -7.88
N ASN A 304 1.62 21.16 -8.67
CA ASN A 304 2.32 19.88 -8.83
C ASN A 304 3.68 20.16 -9.50
N THR A 305 4.40 19.13 -9.94
CA THR A 305 5.75 19.27 -10.53
C THR A 305 5.77 20.02 -11.88
N VAL A 306 5.29 19.40 -12.96
CA VAL A 306 5.31 20.00 -14.31
C VAL A 306 3.88 20.08 -14.84
N SER A 307 3.41 21.26 -15.22
CA SER A 307 2.04 21.41 -15.76
C SER A 307 1.90 20.80 -17.17
N CYS A 308 0.67 20.79 -17.71
CA CYS A 308 0.34 20.16 -19.00
C CYS A 308 0.60 18.63 -19.03
N GLY A 309 0.30 17.95 -17.92
CA GLY A 309 0.32 16.49 -17.81
C GLY A 309 1.60 15.88 -17.25
N GLY A 310 2.62 16.69 -16.96
CA GLY A 310 3.87 16.22 -16.36
C GLY A 310 4.92 15.75 -17.38
N THR A 311 6.04 15.27 -16.85
CA THR A 311 7.14 14.66 -17.60
C THR A 311 7.62 13.38 -16.90
N ASN A 312 8.71 12.78 -17.39
CA ASN A 312 9.31 11.57 -16.83
C ASN A 312 9.70 11.67 -15.34
N ILE A 313 9.80 12.88 -14.79
CA ILE A 313 10.08 13.10 -13.36
C ILE A 313 8.80 13.14 -12.51
N SER A 314 7.65 13.44 -13.11
CA SER A 314 6.43 13.79 -12.37
C SER A 314 5.77 12.60 -11.68
N SER A 315 6.06 11.40 -12.18
CA SER A 315 5.56 10.12 -11.65
C SER A 315 6.51 9.45 -10.66
N THR A 316 7.65 10.07 -10.34
CA THR A 316 8.73 9.41 -9.59
C THR A 316 8.75 9.80 -8.12
N PHE A 317 9.53 9.07 -7.33
CA PHE A 317 9.76 9.35 -5.93
C PHE A 317 10.40 10.73 -5.68
N ALA A 318 11.20 11.24 -6.63
CA ALA A 318 11.68 12.63 -6.62
C ALA A 318 10.51 13.65 -6.57
N ALA A 319 9.45 13.42 -7.34
CA ALA A 319 8.26 14.26 -7.27
C ALA A 319 7.55 14.16 -5.91
N ALA A 320 7.52 12.97 -5.29
CA ALA A 320 6.96 12.80 -3.96
C ALA A 320 7.74 13.60 -2.90
N LEU A 321 9.07 13.51 -2.90
CA LEU A 321 9.93 14.28 -2.01
C LEU A 321 9.80 15.79 -2.25
N TRP A 322 9.77 16.22 -3.51
CA TRP A 322 9.56 17.62 -3.87
C TRP A 322 8.20 18.16 -3.40
N LEU A 323 7.12 17.37 -3.52
CA LEU A 323 5.79 17.76 -3.06
C LEU A 323 5.72 17.94 -1.54
N ILE A 324 6.45 17.10 -0.78
CA ILE A 324 6.61 17.26 0.68
C ILE A 324 7.34 18.57 0.98
N ASP A 325 8.48 18.79 0.32
CA ASP A 325 9.30 19.99 0.48
C ASP A 325 8.50 21.26 0.16
N ALA A 326 7.89 21.33 -1.02
CA ALA A 326 7.05 22.44 -1.46
C ALA A 326 5.81 22.65 -0.58
N GLY A 327 5.18 21.56 -0.11
CA GLY A 327 4.05 21.63 0.82
C GLY A 327 4.44 22.30 2.14
N LEU A 328 5.52 21.85 2.78
CA LEU A 328 6.01 22.42 4.03
C LEU A 328 6.53 23.85 3.85
N LYS A 329 7.25 24.10 2.75
CA LYS A 329 7.71 25.44 2.41
C LYS A 329 6.57 26.41 2.19
N SER A 330 5.46 25.99 1.56
CA SER A 330 4.29 26.85 1.38
C SER A 330 3.66 27.25 2.72
N ALA A 331 3.56 26.33 3.69
CA ALA A 331 3.11 26.67 5.03
C ALA A 331 4.07 27.67 5.73
N GLU A 332 5.40 27.46 5.59
CA GLU A 332 6.42 28.38 6.11
C GLU A 332 6.32 29.78 5.47
N ARG A 333 5.98 29.86 4.18
CA ARG A 333 5.75 31.10 3.43
C ARG A 333 4.40 31.77 3.71
N GLY A 334 3.58 31.22 4.61
CA GLY A 334 2.35 31.87 5.08
C GLY A 334 1.10 31.53 4.28
N PHE A 335 1.15 30.51 3.41
CA PHE A 335 -0.07 29.92 2.87
C PHE A 335 -0.85 29.22 3.99
N SER A 336 -2.17 29.12 3.83
CA SER A 336 -3.09 28.47 4.78
C SER A 336 -3.67 27.15 4.27
N GLY A 337 -3.29 26.77 3.05
CA GLY A 337 -3.52 25.46 2.48
C GLY A 337 -2.92 25.34 1.09
N ALA A 338 -2.59 24.12 0.69
CA ALA A 338 -2.03 23.78 -0.62
C ALA A 338 -2.75 22.55 -1.20
N TYR A 339 -3.03 22.54 -2.50
CA TYR A 339 -3.83 21.50 -3.14
C TYR A 339 -3.08 20.81 -4.27
N ILE A 340 -2.74 19.54 -4.09
CA ILE A 340 -2.04 18.75 -5.13
C ILE A 340 -3.03 18.44 -6.25
N HIS A 341 -2.68 18.82 -7.48
CA HIS A 341 -3.57 18.66 -8.63
C HIS A 341 -3.48 17.26 -9.26
N THR A 342 -4.63 16.69 -9.61
CA THR A 342 -4.80 15.41 -10.30
C THR A 342 -5.85 15.50 -11.39
N ARG A 343 -5.71 14.66 -12.41
CA ARG A 343 -6.43 14.73 -13.69
C ARG A 343 -6.84 13.35 -14.20
N GLU A 344 -7.29 13.27 -15.45
CA GLU A 344 -7.63 12.02 -16.15
C GLU A 344 -6.49 10.99 -16.11
N ALA A 345 -6.84 9.72 -16.32
CA ALA A 345 -5.91 8.61 -16.30
C ALA A 345 -4.72 8.81 -17.27
N GLY A 346 -3.50 8.51 -16.81
CA GLY A 346 -2.28 8.55 -17.62
C GLY A 346 -1.51 9.87 -17.53
N ILE A 347 -1.98 10.83 -16.73
CA ILE A 347 -1.25 12.06 -16.41
C ILE A 347 -0.14 11.74 -15.41
N GLN A 348 1.09 12.17 -15.71
CA GLN A 348 2.28 11.67 -15.02
C GLN A 348 2.38 12.13 -13.55
N TYR A 349 1.79 13.28 -13.21
CA TYR A 349 1.77 13.79 -11.84
C TYR A 349 0.56 13.35 -11.01
N ASN A 350 -0.29 12.47 -11.53
CA ASN A 350 -1.49 12.04 -10.83
C ASN A 350 -1.17 11.37 -9.49
N LEU A 351 -2.07 11.55 -8.54
CA LEU A 351 -2.04 10.82 -7.26
C LEU A 351 -2.45 9.35 -7.48
N PHE A 352 -3.38 9.11 -8.40
CA PHE A 352 -3.93 7.80 -8.68
C PHE A 352 -4.50 7.77 -10.09
N ASP A 353 -4.47 6.60 -10.71
CA ASP A 353 -5.06 6.33 -12.01
C ASP A 353 -6.07 5.18 -11.90
N PRO A 354 -7.29 5.36 -12.45
CA PRO A 354 -8.29 4.29 -12.51
C PRO A 354 -7.85 3.21 -13.50
N PRO A 355 -8.22 1.94 -13.25
CA PRO A 355 -8.02 0.88 -14.23
C PRO A 355 -8.96 1.09 -15.41
N THR A 356 -8.73 0.37 -16.51
CA THR A 356 -9.71 0.26 -17.61
C THR A 356 -11.00 -0.49 -17.20
N SER A 357 -11.08 -1.02 -15.98
CA SER A 357 -12.25 -1.68 -15.37
C SER A 357 -12.51 -1.14 -13.96
N THR A 358 -13.74 -1.21 -13.45
CA THR A 358 -14.18 -0.35 -12.33
C THR A 358 -13.96 -0.90 -10.90
N SER A 359 -13.44 -2.12 -10.70
CA SER A 359 -13.47 -2.77 -9.38
C SER A 359 -12.11 -3.04 -8.72
N SER A 360 -11.00 -3.10 -9.45
CA SER A 360 -9.66 -3.35 -8.88
C SER A 360 -8.54 -3.08 -9.87
N GLY A 361 -7.35 -2.74 -9.38
CA GLY A 361 -6.16 -2.50 -10.21
C GLY A 361 -5.89 -1.02 -10.45
N TRP A 362 -6.33 -0.16 -9.53
CA TRP A 362 -5.94 1.24 -9.53
C TRP A 362 -4.43 1.33 -9.38
N ILE A 363 -3.83 2.29 -10.08
CA ILE A 363 -2.40 2.54 -10.00
C ILE A 363 -2.20 3.74 -9.08
N THR A 364 -1.43 3.59 -8.01
CA THR A 364 -1.06 4.69 -7.14
C THR A 364 0.16 5.40 -7.72
N GLY A 365 0.07 6.71 -7.92
CA GLY A 365 1.21 7.52 -8.33
C GLY A 365 2.11 7.84 -7.14
N ALA A 366 3.41 7.99 -7.38
CA ALA A 366 4.36 8.42 -6.35
C ALA A 366 3.92 9.70 -5.59
N PRO A 367 3.33 10.74 -6.25
CA PRO A 367 2.76 11.90 -5.58
C PRO A 367 1.76 11.61 -4.44
N TYR A 368 1.04 10.49 -4.47
CA TYR A 368 0.10 10.13 -3.39
C TYR A 368 0.79 9.87 -2.06
N TYR A 369 2.00 9.32 -2.08
CA TYR A 369 2.76 9.10 -0.85
C TYR A 369 3.18 10.41 -0.17
N ALA A 370 3.37 11.49 -0.95
CA ALA A 370 3.55 12.83 -0.39
C ALA A 370 2.31 13.30 0.36
N ALA A 371 1.12 13.02 -0.19
CA ALA A 371 -0.14 13.37 0.46
C ALA A 371 -0.35 12.62 1.78
N LEU A 372 -0.04 11.31 1.81
CA LEU A 372 -0.07 10.53 3.05
C LEU A 372 0.92 11.03 4.10
N PHE A 373 2.16 11.33 3.69
CA PHE A 373 3.20 11.84 4.58
C PHE A 373 2.79 13.18 5.20
N LEU A 374 2.34 14.13 4.38
CA LEU A 374 1.94 15.45 4.83
C LEU A 374 0.70 15.42 5.73
N ALA A 375 -0.28 14.55 5.43
CA ALA A 375 -1.47 14.39 6.27
C ALA A 375 -1.13 13.99 7.72
N GLU A 376 -0.03 13.26 7.91
CA GLU A 376 0.44 12.85 9.25
C GLU A 376 1.42 13.86 9.87
N THR A 377 1.95 14.79 9.06
CA THR A 377 2.91 15.81 9.50
C THR A 377 2.22 16.91 10.30
N PHE A 378 1.03 17.36 9.90
CA PHE A 378 0.34 18.45 10.59
C PHE A 378 -0.54 17.94 11.75
N SER A 379 -0.50 18.65 12.87
CA SER A 379 -1.16 18.33 14.14
C SER A 379 -2.47 19.10 14.33
N ALA A 380 -3.45 18.48 14.99
CA ALA A 380 -4.74 19.11 15.32
C ALA A 380 -4.62 20.37 16.19
N SER A 381 -3.53 20.50 16.95
CA SER A 381 -3.21 21.67 17.78
C SER A 381 -2.79 22.91 16.98
N GLY A 382 -2.72 22.82 15.65
CA GLY A 382 -2.20 23.86 14.77
C GLY A 382 -0.67 23.79 14.66
N ASN A 383 -0.14 24.33 13.56
CA ASN A 383 1.23 24.04 13.10
C ASN A 383 1.96 25.30 12.64
N MET A 384 3.09 25.63 13.24
CA MET A 384 4.01 26.64 12.72
C MET A 384 5.22 25.93 12.11
N ILE A 385 5.40 26.07 10.80
CA ILE A 385 6.47 25.40 10.06
C ILE A 385 7.67 26.33 9.98
N VAL A 386 8.86 25.78 10.22
CA VAL A 386 10.14 26.47 10.02
C VAL A 386 11.07 25.59 9.21
N ASP A 387 11.73 26.18 8.23
CA ASP A 387 12.86 25.55 7.57
C ASP A 387 14.08 25.63 8.50
N LEU A 388 14.76 24.51 8.73
CA LEU A 388 15.90 24.44 9.65
C LEU A 388 17.22 24.84 8.99
N ASN A 389 17.24 25.11 7.68
CA ASN A 389 18.44 25.40 6.89
C ASN A 389 19.59 24.41 7.20
N LEU A 390 19.25 23.12 7.20
CA LEU A 390 20.16 22.07 7.64
C LEU A 390 21.41 22.08 6.76
N ASN A 391 22.57 22.31 7.38
CA ASN A 391 23.86 22.38 6.67
C ASN A 391 23.86 23.34 5.46
N ASP A 392 23.23 24.50 5.62
CA ASP A 392 23.12 25.55 4.57
C ASP A 392 22.31 25.12 3.33
N SER A 393 21.35 24.21 3.50
CA SER A 393 20.48 23.70 2.43
C SER A 393 19.70 24.77 1.67
N LEU A 394 19.45 25.94 2.27
CA LEU A 394 18.76 27.06 1.61
C LEU A 394 19.64 27.78 0.58
N HIS A 395 20.95 27.58 0.60
CA HIS A 395 21.90 28.35 -0.21
C HIS A 395 22.89 27.44 -0.96
N ASN A 396 22.89 26.14 -0.67
CA ASN A 396 23.78 25.17 -1.27
C ASN A 396 23.02 24.29 -2.30
N PRO A 397 23.26 24.46 -3.61
CA PRO A 397 22.62 23.65 -4.65
C PRO A 397 23.08 22.18 -4.65
N SER A 398 24.12 21.84 -3.90
CA SER A 398 24.63 20.47 -3.75
C SER A 398 24.19 19.82 -2.44
N ALA A 399 23.33 20.48 -1.65
CA ALA A 399 22.77 19.88 -0.46
C ALA A 399 21.85 18.71 -0.83
N THR A 400 22.19 17.52 -0.36
CA THR A 400 21.37 16.30 -0.50
C THR A 400 20.49 16.06 0.74
N SER A 401 20.38 17.06 1.61
CA SER A 401 19.61 16.97 2.85
C SER A 401 18.95 18.28 3.19
N ALA A 402 17.72 18.20 3.69
CA ALA A 402 16.96 19.32 4.19
C ALA A 402 16.16 18.88 5.43
N ALA A 403 15.70 19.86 6.23
CA ALA A 403 14.87 19.55 7.37
C ALA A 403 13.91 20.70 7.71
N TYR A 404 12.71 20.33 8.17
CA TYR A 404 11.72 21.25 8.70
C TYR A 404 11.43 20.95 10.16
N GLY A 405 11.23 21.99 10.96
CA GLY A 405 10.69 21.89 12.31
C GLY A 405 9.23 22.30 12.34
N VAL A 406 8.42 21.57 13.09
CA VAL A 406 6.99 21.84 13.28
C VAL A 406 6.75 22.17 14.74
N TYR A 407 6.31 23.38 15.02
CA TYR A 407 5.80 23.76 16.34
C TYR A 407 4.28 23.64 16.40
N ASP A 408 3.73 23.40 17.59
CA ASP A 408 2.30 23.58 17.81
C ASP A 408 1.89 25.07 17.78
N ALA A 409 0.58 25.37 17.84
CA ALA A 409 0.11 26.75 17.91
C ALA A 409 0.56 27.49 19.20
N GLY A 410 1.00 26.76 20.23
CA GLY A 410 1.59 27.27 21.46
C GLY A 410 3.09 27.56 21.38
N SER A 411 3.71 27.40 20.19
CA SER A 411 5.15 27.56 19.96
C SER A 411 6.05 26.50 20.62
N THR A 412 5.51 25.33 20.93
CA THR A 412 6.26 24.17 21.46
C THR A 412 6.76 23.31 20.30
N ARG A 413 8.00 22.84 20.36
CA ARG A 413 8.54 21.89 19.36
C ARG A 413 7.72 20.59 19.39
N GLY A 414 7.17 20.19 18.26
CA GLY A 414 6.37 18.95 18.13
C GLY A 414 7.05 17.91 17.23
N LYS A 415 7.35 18.28 15.99
CA LYS A 415 7.85 17.33 14.97
C LYS A 415 9.04 17.87 14.19
N ILE A 416 9.76 16.96 13.55
CA ILE A 416 10.81 17.25 12.58
C ILE A 416 10.55 16.42 11.33
N VAL A 417 10.64 17.04 10.17
CA VAL A 417 10.70 16.35 8.88
C VAL A 417 12.14 16.36 8.42
N LEU A 418 12.69 15.20 8.10
CA LEU A 418 14.04 15.02 7.57
C LEU A 418 13.92 14.52 6.14
N LEU A 419 14.59 15.19 5.20
CA LEU A 419 14.58 14.84 3.78
C LEU A 419 15.99 14.43 3.37
N ASN A 420 16.15 13.20 2.88
CA ASN A 420 17.34 12.74 2.18
C ASN A 420 17.05 12.76 0.67
N LEU A 421 17.59 13.79 0.02
CA LEU A 421 17.42 14.11 -1.40
C LEU A 421 18.55 13.51 -2.25
N SER A 422 19.36 12.59 -1.71
CA SER A 422 20.47 11.97 -2.43
C SER A 422 19.97 11.16 -3.63
N GLU A 423 20.35 11.59 -4.83
CA GLU A 423 20.09 10.86 -6.07
C GLU A 423 20.85 9.51 -6.12
N GLN A 424 21.99 9.41 -5.44
CA GLN A 424 22.87 8.23 -5.48
C GLN A 424 22.42 7.10 -4.56
N GLY A 425 21.40 7.34 -3.73
CA GLY A 425 20.87 6.34 -2.80
C GLY A 425 21.63 6.27 -1.47
N ASP A 426 22.56 7.21 -1.23
CA ASP A 426 23.37 7.23 -0.01
C ASP A 426 22.49 7.48 1.23
N GLU A 427 22.62 6.64 2.26
CA GLU A 427 22.00 6.87 3.57
C GLU A 427 22.53 8.16 4.20
N GLN A 428 21.66 8.91 4.88
CA GLN A 428 22.02 10.07 5.68
C GLN A 428 21.70 9.82 7.15
N VAL A 429 22.69 10.08 8.01
CA VAL A 429 22.55 10.05 9.47
C VAL A 429 22.27 11.46 9.99
N TYR A 430 21.19 11.64 10.75
CA TYR A 430 20.82 12.91 11.37
C TYR A 430 21.00 12.83 12.89
N ALA A 431 21.90 13.62 13.46
CA ALA A 431 22.11 13.71 14.89
C ALA A 431 21.10 14.64 15.56
N ILE A 432 20.30 14.09 16.47
CA ILE A 432 19.36 14.81 17.33
C ILE A 432 20.05 15.07 18.69
N PRO A 433 20.29 16.33 19.07
CA PRO A 433 21.03 16.64 20.29
C PRO A 433 20.19 16.40 21.57
N ALA A 434 20.87 16.04 22.65
CA ALA A 434 20.30 15.73 23.97
C ALA A 434 19.36 16.80 24.55
N ASN A 435 19.57 18.07 24.21
CA ASN A 435 18.75 19.19 24.69
C ASN A 435 17.48 19.41 23.84
N MET A 436 17.26 18.61 22.81
CA MET A 436 16.07 18.71 21.96
C MET A 436 14.89 17.97 22.56
N THR A 437 15.09 16.69 22.89
CA THR A 437 14.09 15.82 23.48
C THR A 437 14.77 14.66 24.22
N ALA A 438 14.11 14.13 25.25
CA ALA A 438 14.60 12.94 25.97
C ALA A 438 14.27 11.64 25.22
N SER A 439 13.30 11.66 24.31
CA SER A 439 12.93 10.53 23.46
C SER A 439 12.24 11.02 22.19
N LEU A 440 12.18 10.17 21.18
CA LEU A 440 11.45 10.43 19.95
C LEU A 440 10.96 9.13 19.32
N HIS A 441 10.06 9.28 18.37
CA HIS A 441 9.64 8.19 17.51
C HIS A 441 9.45 8.67 16.08
N TYR A 442 9.72 7.80 15.09
CA TYR A 442 9.71 8.21 13.69
C TYR A 442 9.25 7.12 12.73
N ARG A 443 8.76 7.56 11.57
CA ARG A 443 8.33 6.74 10.42
C ARG A 443 9.11 7.16 9.19
N LEU A 444 9.35 6.20 8.31
CA LEU A 444 10.11 6.40 7.08
C LEU A 444 9.21 6.34 5.84
N LEU A 445 9.47 7.23 4.89
CA LEU A 445 9.02 7.17 3.52
C LEU A 445 10.20 6.76 2.65
N LEU A 446 10.12 5.58 2.02
CA LEU A 446 11.25 4.95 1.34
C LEU A 446 10.89 4.48 -0.07
N ALA A 447 11.89 4.52 -0.95
CA ALA A 447 11.87 3.90 -2.27
C ALA A 447 13.29 3.43 -2.65
N PRO A 448 13.47 2.45 -3.56
CA PRO A 448 14.78 2.00 -4.02
C PRO A 448 15.62 3.06 -4.74
N SER A 449 14.99 4.11 -5.30
CA SER A 449 15.68 5.23 -5.95
C SER A 449 14.75 6.45 -6.10
N VAL A 450 15.32 7.62 -6.39
CA VAL A 450 14.55 8.84 -6.73
C VAL A 450 13.70 8.70 -7.99
N LEU A 451 14.00 7.74 -8.87
CA LEU A 451 13.26 7.48 -10.11
C LEU A 451 12.20 6.38 -9.97
N GLU A 452 12.07 5.77 -8.78
CA GLU A 452 11.03 4.77 -8.51
C GLU A 452 9.64 5.36 -8.70
N THR A 453 8.72 4.59 -9.27
CA THR A 453 7.34 5.04 -9.56
C THR A 453 6.28 4.22 -8.82
N SER A 454 6.66 3.09 -8.23
CA SER A 454 5.71 2.08 -7.73
C SER A 454 6.10 1.44 -6.39
N ASN A 455 7.37 1.06 -6.20
CA ASN A 455 7.85 0.41 -4.98
C ASN A 455 8.19 1.44 -3.88
N ILE A 456 7.18 2.16 -3.44
CA ILE A 456 7.28 3.24 -2.44
C ILE A 456 6.52 2.77 -1.20
N SER A 457 7.11 2.99 -0.02
CA SER A 457 6.47 2.63 1.24
C SER A 457 6.42 3.80 2.21
N TRP A 458 5.28 3.95 2.89
CA TRP A 458 5.12 4.84 4.04
C TRP A 458 4.95 3.99 5.30
N ALA A 459 5.86 4.15 6.26
CA ALA A 459 5.85 3.39 7.52
C ALA A 459 5.80 1.87 7.30
N GLY A 460 6.56 1.35 6.32
CA GLY A 460 6.57 -0.08 5.99
C GLY A 460 5.37 -0.58 5.16
N GLN A 461 4.41 0.30 4.85
CA GLN A 461 3.22 -0.05 4.08
C GLN A 461 3.29 0.47 2.63
N THR A 462 2.85 -0.34 1.68
CA THR A 462 2.63 0.05 0.28
C THR A 462 1.13 0.18 0.02
N VAL A 463 0.75 0.93 -1.03
CA VAL A 463 -0.65 1.09 -1.41
C VAL A 463 -1.00 0.08 -2.51
N GLY A 464 -1.97 -0.78 -2.22
CA GLY A 464 -2.46 -1.79 -3.15
C GLY A 464 -3.51 -1.26 -4.14
N GLY A 465 -3.90 -2.11 -5.10
CA GLY A 465 -4.78 -1.72 -6.22
C GLY A 465 -6.25 -1.43 -5.88
N LEU A 466 -6.66 -1.49 -4.61
CA LEU A 466 -7.93 -0.95 -4.09
C LEU A 466 -7.68 0.29 -3.20
N GLY A 467 -6.51 0.93 -3.28
CA GLY A 467 -6.14 2.03 -2.40
C GLY A 467 -5.93 1.61 -0.93
N GLN A 468 -5.88 0.30 -0.63
CA GLN A 468 -5.63 -0.20 0.72
C GLN A 468 -4.14 -0.08 1.08
N LEU A 469 -3.83 0.22 2.34
CA LEU A 469 -2.46 0.13 2.84
C LEU A 469 -2.13 -1.32 3.23
N ASP A 470 -1.20 -1.94 2.52
CA ASP A 470 -0.73 -3.31 2.69
C ASP A 470 0.65 -3.31 3.39
N GLY A 471 0.83 -4.17 4.39
CA GLY A 471 2.06 -4.25 5.19
C GLY A 471 1.85 -3.86 6.66
N ASN A 472 2.91 -4.00 7.46
CA ASN A 472 2.88 -3.60 8.86
C ASN A 472 3.19 -2.10 9.00
N GLN A 473 2.54 -1.44 9.95
CA GLN A 473 2.89 -0.06 10.33
C GLN A 473 4.13 -0.09 11.22
N ASP A 474 5.27 0.23 10.64
CA ASP A 474 6.54 0.27 11.33
C ASP A 474 6.77 1.66 11.93
N THR A 475 7.17 1.71 13.20
CA THR A 475 7.55 2.93 13.90
C THR A 475 8.75 2.65 14.79
N PHE A 476 9.76 3.48 14.65
CA PHE A 476 11.01 3.38 15.39
C PHE A 476 10.93 4.28 16.63
N TYR A 477 11.48 3.81 17.75
CA TYR A 477 11.45 4.50 19.03
C TYR A 477 12.88 4.61 19.55
N LEU A 478 13.31 5.83 19.91
CA LEU A 478 14.66 6.11 20.38
C LEU A 478 14.64 6.86 21.71
N ASP A 479 15.51 6.42 22.63
CA ASP A 479 15.91 7.19 23.81
C ASP A 479 16.98 8.20 23.39
N CYS A 480 16.75 9.47 23.69
CA CYS A 480 17.57 10.60 23.27
C CYS A 480 18.05 11.42 24.48
N ILE A 481 18.07 10.86 25.70
CA ILE A 481 18.56 11.54 26.92
C ILE A 481 19.99 12.09 26.73
N ASP A 482 20.85 11.35 26.03
CA ASP A 482 22.23 11.75 25.70
C ASP A 482 22.38 12.22 24.24
N GLY A 483 21.26 12.45 23.56
CA GLY A 483 21.18 12.60 22.11
C GLY A 483 21.04 11.24 21.41
N CYS A 484 20.63 11.26 20.15
CA CYS A 484 20.38 10.07 19.35
C CYS A 484 20.57 10.37 17.86
N THR A 485 20.52 9.35 17.02
CA THR A 485 20.61 9.49 15.56
C THR A 485 19.36 8.91 14.89
N VAL A 486 18.89 9.58 13.85
CA VAL A 486 17.85 9.07 12.95
C VAL A 486 18.51 8.81 11.61
N ASP A 487 18.45 7.57 11.16
CA ASP A 487 19.05 7.13 9.90
C ASP A 487 17.98 7.10 8.81
N VAL A 488 18.24 7.78 7.69
CA VAL A 488 17.30 7.87 6.56
C VAL A 488 18.00 7.40 5.29
N PRO A 489 17.66 6.21 4.77
CA PRO A 489 18.17 5.73 3.49
C PRO A 489 17.92 6.73 2.36
N GLY A 490 18.87 6.81 1.42
CA GLY A 490 18.75 7.66 0.24
C GLY A 490 18.05 6.92 -0.90
N ALA A 491 17.17 7.54 -1.67
CA ALA A 491 16.42 8.73 -1.30
C ALA A 491 15.30 8.35 -0.33
N GLY A 492 14.93 9.27 0.55
CA GLY A 492 13.93 8.98 1.57
C GLY A 492 13.56 10.19 2.41
N ALA A 493 12.53 10.04 3.23
CA ALA A 493 12.15 11.03 4.22
C ALA A 493 11.81 10.35 5.55
N ALA A 494 12.02 11.07 6.65
CA ALA A 494 11.53 10.68 7.96
C ALA A 494 10.60 11.76 8.53
N LEU A 495 9.49 11.32 9.11
CA LEU A 495 8.70 12.13 10.02
C LEU A 495 9.03 11.71 11.44
N VAL A 496 9.51 12.66 12.24
CA VAL A 496 9.95 12.46 13.63
C VAL A 496 8.99 13.21 14.55
N ILE A 497 8.42 12.54 15.54
CA ILE A 497 7.66 13.14 16.64
C ILE A 497 8.55 13.18 17.87
N LEU A 498 8.65 14.35 18.51
CA LEU A 498 9.45 14.55 19.71
C LEU A 498 8.64 14.16 20.95
N GLY A 499 9.26 13.40 21.85
CA GLY A 499 8.66 12.92 23.09
C GLY A 499 8.16 11.48 22.99
N GLU A 500 7.57 11.02 24.10
CA GLU A 500 6.93 9.71 24.17
C GLU A 500 5.61 9.72 23.38
N PRO A 501 5.18 8.58 22.81
CA PRO A 501 3.93 8.49 22.05
C PRO A 501 2.66 8.90 22.83
N ASP A 502 2.71 8.94 24.17
CA ASP A 502 1.57 9.33 25.02
C ASP A 502 1.62 10.80 25.49
N ASP A 503 2.69 11.55 25.16
CA ASP A 503 2.91 12.93 25.66
C ASP A 503 2.26 14.03 24.81
N GLY A 504 1.46 13.66 23.81
CA GLY A 504 0.73 14.63 22.97
C GLY A 504 0.35 14.09 21.61
N ASP A 505 1.07 14.52 20.58
CA ASP A 505 0.85 14.11 19.20
C ASP A 505 1.39 12.70 18.94
N SER A 506 0.70 11.94 18.11
CA SER A 506 1.00 10.53 17.87
C SER A 506 0.70 10.16 16.43
N PHE A 507 1.47 9.23 15.88
CA PHE A 507 1.15 8.64 14.58
C PHE A 507 -0.20 7.94 14.58
N TYR A 508 -0.86 7.93 13.41
CA TYR A 508 -2.05 7.13 13.22
C TYR A 508 -1.69 5.63 13.30
N TYR A 509 -2.42 4.88 14.12
CA TYR A 509 -2.34 3.43 14.20
C TYR A 509 -3.68 2.80 13.89
N GLY A 510 -3.67 1.82 12.99
CA GLY A 510 -4.86 1.06 12.63
C GLY A 510 -5.04 0.87 11.12
N ASN A 511 -6.14 0.21 10.76
CA ASN A 511 -6.49 -0.02 9.37
C ASN A 511 -7.34 1.14 8.85
N SER A 512 -6.83 1.90 7.89
CA SER A 512 -7.56 2.97 7.22
C SER A 512 -8.30 2.51 5.96
N THR A 513 -8.32 1.22 5.66
CA THR A 513 -9.08 0.64 4.55
C THR A 513 -10.52 0.40 4.99
N VAL A 514 -11.47 1.15 4.41
CA VAL A 514 -12.90 1.06 4.75
C VAL A 514 -13.70 0.24 3.75
N LYS A 515 -13.24 0.15 2.50
CA LYS A 515 -13.80 -0.73 1.47
C LYS A 515 -12.91 -1.96 1.32
N GLY A 516 -13.32 -3.06 1.94
CA GLY A 516 -12.57 -4.33 1.92
C GLY A 516 -12.80 -5.16 0.65
N PHE A 517 -12.01 -6.23 0.49
CA PHE A 517 -12.13 -7.23 -0.59
C PHE A 517 -13.50 -7.93 -0.70
N GLU A 518 -14.44 -7.71 0.22
CA GLU A 518 -15.81 -8.24 0.11
C GLU A 518 -16.62 -7.63 -1.05
N SER A 519 -16.20 -6.49 -1.61
CA SER A 519 -16.84 -5.94 -2.81
C SER A 519 -16.56 -6.76 -4.08
N PHE A 520 -15.48 -7.55 -4.12
CA PHE A 520 -15.28 -8.61 -5.14
C PHE A 520 -16.37 -9.69 -5.08
N ASN A 521 -16.92 -9.93 -3.88
CA ASN A 521 -17.99 -10.89 -3.67
C ASN A 521 -19.36 -10.38 -4.14
N LYS A 522 -19.57 -9.10 -4.46
CA LYS A 522 -20.83 -8.67 -5.09
C LYS A 522 -20.98 -9.23 -6.51
N SER A 523 -19.90 -9.32 -7.29
CA SER A 523 -19.93 -9.93 -8.63
C SER A 523 -20.08 -11.46 -8.57
N VAL A 524 -19.46 -12.11 -7.58
CA VAL A 524 -19.63 -13.55 -7.33
C VAL A 524 -21.04 -13.85 -6.80
N LYS A 525 -21.59 -13.00 -5.93
CA LYS A 525 -22.95 -13.12 -5.39
C LYS A 525 -24.01 -12.83 -6.45
N PHE A 526 -23.79 -11.87 -7.35
CA PHE A 526 -24.65 -11.65 -8.53
C PHE A 526 -24.57 -12.83 -9.51
N GLY A 527 -23.39 -13.41 -9.69
CA GLY A 527 -23.19 -14.64 -10.46
C GLY A 527 -23.92 -15.84 -9.83
N ILE A 528 -23.84 -15.99 -8.50
CA ILE A 528 -24.56 -17.02 -7.73
C ILE A 528 -26.07 -16.77 -7.77
N ASP A 529 -26.53 -15.53 -7.68
CA ASP A 529 -27.96 -15.19 -7.74
C ASP A 529 -28.53 -15.43 -9.14
N ILE A 530 -27.79 -15.11 -10.20
CA ILE A 530 -28.15 -15.49 -11.59
C ILE A 530 -28.13 -17.00 -11.75
N LEU A 531 -27.12 -17.70 -11.21
CA LEU A 531 -27.05 -19.15 -11.25
C LEU A 531 -28.23 -19.77 -10.49
N THR A 532 -28.65 -19.16 -9.38
CA THR A 532 -29.77 -19.60 -8.55
C THR A 532 -31.10 -19.32 -9.23
N VAL A 533 -31.26 -18.19 -9.92
CA VAL A 533 -32.44 -17.88 -10.75
C VAL A 533 -32.51 -18.83 -11.95
N LEU A 534 -31.39 -19.09 -12.64
CA LEU A 534 -31.30 -20.07 -13.73
C LEU A 534 -31.57 -21.50 -13.22
N LEU A 535 -31.06 -21.87 -12.05
CA LEU A 535 -31.37 -23.15 -11.40
C LEU A 535 -32.86 -23.22 -11.06
N THR A 536 -33.46 -22.13 -10.59
CA THR A 536 -34.87 -22.08 -10.22
C THR A 536 -35.78 -22.17 -11.45
N ILE A 537 -35.38 -21.57 -12.57
CA ILE A 537 -36.04 -21.69 -13.88
C ILE A 537 -35.89 -23.11 -14.44
N LEU A 538 -34.69 -23.70 -14.34
CA LEU A 538 -34.44 -25.09 -14.76
C LEU A 538 -35.23 -26.08 -13.90
N ILE A 539 -35.28 -25.88 -12.58
CA ILE A 539 -36.07 -26.68 -11.65
C ILE A 539 -37.56 -26.49 -11.93
N HIS A 540 -38.04 -25.27 -12.21
CA HIS A 540 -39.43 -25.06 -12.63
C HIS A 540 -39.74 -25.74 -13.98
N ALA A 541 -38.86 -25.67 -14.97
CA ALA A 541 -39.03 -26.36 -16.24
C ALA A 541 -39.05 -27.89 -16.07
N PHE A 542 -38.21 -28.42 -15.17
CA PHE A 542 -38.16 -29.84 -14.82
C PHE A 542 -39.41 -30.29 -14.05
N VAL A 543 -39.91 -29.46 -13.12
CA VAL A 543 -41.16 -29.69 -12.38
C VAL A 543 -42.39 -29.59 -13.28
N VAL A 544 -42.38 -28.72 -14.30
CA VAL A 544 -43.44 -28.64 -15.31
C VAL A 544 -43.41 -29.86 -16.25
N GLN A 545 -42.23 -30.35 -16.65
CA GLN A 545 -42.10 -31.61 -17.40
C GLN A 545 -42.53 -32.84 -16.59
N ILE A 546 -42.22 -32.89 -15.30
CA ILE A 546 -42.68 -33.94 -14.38
C ILE A 546 -44.20 -33.81 -14.15
N SER A 547 -44.73 -32.59 -14.02
CA SER A 547 -46.18 -32.36 -13.88
C SER A 547 -46.95 -32.75 -15.15
N ALA A 548 -46.36 -32.57 -16.33
CA ALA A 548 -46.90 -33.05 -17.62
C ALA A 548 -46.86 -34.59 -17.73
N ALA A 549 -45.82 -35.24 -17.18
CA ALA A 549 -45.74 -36.70 -17.08
C ALA A 549 -46.75 -37.29 -16.05
N VAL A 550 -47.02 -36.56 -14.96
CA VAL A 550 -47.98 -36.95 -13.91
C VAL A 550 -49.43 -36.68 -14.32
N THR A 551 -49.71 -35.66 -15.15
CA THR A 551 -51.06 -35.44 -15.71
C THR A 551 -51.48 -36.51 -16.72
N HIS A 552 -50.54 -37.26 -17.30
CA HIS A 552 -50.84 -38.45 -18.12
C HIS A 552 -51.27 -39.67 -17.30
N LEU A 553 -51.08 -39.65 -15.97
CA LEU A 553 -51.46 -40.71 -15.03
C LEU A 553 -52.69 -40.35 -14.18
N GLY A 554 -53.20 -39.11 -14.25
CA GLY A 554 -54.27 -38.59 -13.40
C GLY A 554 -55.63 -38.34 -14.08
N ALA A 555 -55.81 -38.70 -15.36
CA ALA A 555 -57.08 -38.51 -16.06
C ALA A 555 -58.10 -39.62 -15.77
N THR A 556 -58.61 -39.71 -14.54
CA THR A 556 -59.96 -40.26 -14.30
C THR A 556 -60.68 -39.51 -13.18
N ARG A 557 -61.86 -38.99 -13.53
CA ARG A 557 -62.99 -38.51 -12.70
C ARG A 557 -63.06 -37.04 -12.24
N SER A 558 -63.85 -36.30 -13.05
CA SER A 558 -64.96 -35.36 -12.73
C SER A 558 -64.76 -34.28 -11.65
N ARG A 559 -64.63 -32.99 -12.00
CA ARG A 559 -65.66 -32.02 -12.49
C ARG A 559 -66.62 -31.53 -11.39
N VAL A 560 -66.52 -30.25 -11.01
CA VAL A 560 -67.57 -29.21 -10.78
C VAL A 560 -66.85 -27.94 -10.23
N ARG A 561 -66.62 -26.89 -11.04
CA ARG A 561 -67.36 -25.61 -11.16
C ARG A 561 -67.40 -24.76 -9.88
N GLY A 562 -66.56 -23.72 -9.78
CA GLY A 562 -66.97 -22.29 -9.85
C GLY A 562 -66.74 -21.64 -8.47
N THR A 563 -66.46 -20.35 -8.24
CA THR A 563 -66.41 -19.12 -9.04
C THR A 563 -65.82 -18.02 -8.13
N LEU A 564 -65.06 -17.07 -8.69
CA LEU A 564 -64.94 -15.62 -8.34
C LEU A 564 -64.64 -15.16 -6.87
N LEU A 565 -63.45 -14.57 -6.67
CA LEU A 565 -63.10 -13.15 -6.35
C LEU A 565 -64.12 -12.24 -5.57
N PRO A 566 -63.74 -11.09 -4.94
CA PRO A 566 -62.41 -10.52 -4.57
C PRO A 566 -62.35 -9.58 -3.29
N TYR A 567 -61.18 -8.93 -3.08
CA TYR A 567 -60.91 -7.51 -2.66
C TYR A 567 -61.14 -6.98 -1.21
N GLY A 568 -60.14 -6.19 -0.72
CA GLY A 568 -60.25 -5.08 0.27
C GLY A 568 -59.31 -5.23 1.49
N GLU A 569 -58.13 -4.59 1.60
CA GLU A 569 -57.77 -3.18 1.96
C GLU A 569 -57.81 -2.79 3.47
N TYR A 570 -56.70 -2.15 3.91
CA TYR A 570 -56.47 -1.16 5.00
C TYR A 570 -56.09 -1.55 6.46
N GLN A 571 -54.82 -1.20 6.76
CA GLN A 571 -54.23 -0.40 7.88
C GLN A 571 -54.23 -0.81 9.39
N ASP A 572 -53.00 -0.68 9.92
CA ASP A 572 -52.53 -0.07 11.19
C ASP A 572 -52.33 -0.86 12.51
N THR A 573 -51.07 -0.73 12.98
CA THR A 573 -50.53 -0.63 14.36
C THR A 573 -50.28 -1.86 15.27
N ILE A 574 -48.98 -2.19 15.35
CA ILE A 574 -48.09 -2.60 16.45
C ILE A 574 -48.69 -2.72 17.89
N HIS A 575 -48.63 -3.92 18.50
CA HIS A 575 -47.79 -4.24 19.68
C HIS A 575 -47.89 -5.71 20.13
N LEU A 576 -46.74 -6.24 20.53
CA LEU A 576 -46.46 -7.58 21.07
C LEU A 576 -47.21 -7.89 22.37
N GLY A 577 -47.79 -9.09 22.49
CA GLY A 577 -48.31 -9.64 23.74
C GLY A 577 -48.78 -11.09 23.60
N SER A 578 -48.02 -12.00 24.23
CA SER A 578 -48.26 -13.44 24.33
C SER A 578 -49.56 -13.80 25.08
N ALA A 579 -50.42 -14.63 24.48
CA ALA A 579 -51.22 -15.64 25.20
C ALA A 579 -51.91 -16.62 24.23
N ASP A 580 -51.93 -17.87 24.67
CA ASP A 580 -52.50 -19.10 24.09
C ASP A 580 -53.80 -18.98 23.29
N MET A 581 -53.86 -19.72 22.17
CA MET A 581 -55.14 -20.18 21.62
C MET A 581 -55.07 -21.60 21.07
N SER A 582 -55.76 -22.49 21.78
CA SER A 582 -56.06 -23.89 21.46
C SER A 582 -56.83 -24.06 20.15
N ILE A 583 -56.43 -25.05 19.34
CA ILE A 583 -57.05 -25.46 18.08
C ILE A 583 -58.22 -26.44 18.35
N PRO A 584 -59.42 -26.29 17.74
CA PRO A 584 -60.38 -27.37 17.66
C PRO A 584 -60.14 -28.26 16.43
N SER A 585 -60.14 -29.56 16.69
CA SER A 585 -59.91 -30.67 15.78
C SER A 585 -61.04 -30.89 14.76
N SER A 586 -60.69 -31.10 13.49
CA SER A 586 -61.37 -32.10 12.66
C SER A 586 -60.44 -32.65 11.56
N SER A 587 -60.51 -33.97 11.43
CA SER A 587 -59.58 -34.89 10.77
C SER A 587 -59.73 -35.01 9.25
N SER A 588 -58.62 -34.99 8.52
CA SER A 588 -58.44 -35.79 7.30
C SER A 588 -56.96 -36.17 7.13
N SER A 589 -56.67 -37.45 7.34
CA SER A 589 -55.35 -38.09 7.24
C SER A 589 -54.91 -38.29 5.80
N GLY A 590 -53.62 -38.09 5.51
CA GLY A 590 -53.01 -38.57 4.27
C GLY A 590 -51.63 -37.98 3.97
N GLU A 591 -51.59 -36.76 3.42
CA GLU A 591 -50.39 -36.27 2.71
C GLU A 591 -49.82 -34.94 3.24
N ASN A 592 -50.41 -34.36 4.30
CA ASN A 592 -50.00 -33.05 4.84
C ASN A 592 -49.06 -33.14 6.07
N SER A 593 -48.46 -34.31 6.33
CA SER A 593 -47.58 -34.52 7.48
C SER A 593 -46.11 -34.23 7.16
N GLU A 594 -45.66 -34.49 5.93
CA GLU A 594 -44.23 -34.43 5.60
C GLU A 594 -43.73 -32.99 5.40
N ALA A 595 -44.53 -32.13 4.77
CA ALA A 595 -44.20 -30.70 4.63
C ALA A 595 -44.19 -29.98 5.98
N LYS A 596 -45.10 -30.33 6.88
CA LYS A 596 -45.17 -29.76 8.23
C LYS A 596 -43.97 -30.19 9.07
N VAL A 597 -43.55 -31.47 8.95
CA VAL A 597 -42.33 -31.98 9.59
C VAL A 597 -41.07 -31.30 9.05
N ARG A 598 -41.00 -31.01 7.74
CA ARG A 598 -39.87 -30.27 7.16
C ARG A 598 -39.80 -28.82 7.64
N LEU A 599 -40.93 -28.13 7.73
CA LEU A 599 -40.97 -26.75 8.22
C LEU A 599 -40.56 -26.67 9.70
N THR A 600 -41.08 -27.56 10.54
CA THR A 600 -40.69 -27.62 11.97
C THR A 600 -39.20 -27.97 12.15
N ARG A 601 -38.62 -28.75 11.23
CA ARG A 601 -37.18 -29.07 11.24
C ARG A 601 -36.33 -27.85 10.89
N VAL A 602 -36.75 -27.05 9.90
CA VAL A 602 -36.05 -25.80 9.53
C VAL A 602 -36.15 -24.77 10.65
N GLU A 603 -37.31 -24.62 11.29
CA GLU A 603 -37.48 -23.71 12.44
C GLU A 603 -36.60 -24.13 13.63
N ALA A 604 -36.46 -25.44 13.88
CA ALA A 604 -35.56 -25.96 14.91
C ALA A 604 -34.08 -25.71 14.58
N GLU A 605 -33.68 -25.84 13.31
CA GLU A 605 -32.32 -25.54 12.84
C GLU A 605 -31.98 -24.05 12.95
N ILE A 606 -32.91 -23.16 12.58
CA ILE A 606 -32.75 -21.71 12.72
C ILE A 606 -32.62 -21.33 14.21
N THR A 607 -33.47 -21.89 15.07
CA THR A 607 -33.41 -21.64 16.51
C THR A 607 -32.07 -22.11 17.11
N SER A 608 -31.56 -23.27 16.66
CA SER A 608 -30.25 -23.78 17.07
C SER A 608 -29.10 -22.88 16.59
N LEU A 609 -29.18 -22.32 15.38
CA LEU A 609 -28.17 -21.42 14.85
C LEU A 609 -28.16 -20.07 15.58
N VAL A 610 -29.33 -19.53 15.92
CA VAL A 610 -29.45 -18.30 16.70
C VAL A 610 -28.87 -18.48 18.10
N GLN A 611 -29.10 -19.64 18.75
CA GLN A 611 -28.47 -19.95 20.04
C GLN A 611 -26.95 -20.08 19.92
N LYS A 612 -26.42 -20.74 18.88
CA LYS A 612 -24.98 -20.81 18.64
C LYS A 612 -24.36 -19.44 18.42
N LEU A 613 -25.03 -18.56 17.67
CA LEU A 613 -24.56 -17.20 17.43
C LEU A 613 -24.52 -16.38 18.73
N ALA A 614 -25.52 -16.53 19.60
CA ALA A 614 -25.54 -15.88 20.90
C ALA A 614 -24.41 -16.38 21.81
N THR A 615 -24.12 -17.69 21.82
CA THR A 615 -22.99 -18.26 22.58
C THR A 615 -21.65 -17.73 22.08
N LEU A 616 -21.42 -17.74 20.76
CA LEU A 616 -20.18 -17.24 20.16
C LEU A 616 -19.96 -15.74 20.41
N THR A 617 -21.05 -14.96 20.43
CA THR A 617 -21.01 -13.53 20.76
C THR A 617 -20.58 -13.32 22.22
N SER A 618 -21.12 -14.11 23.14
CA SER A 618 -20.73 -14.09 24.56
C SER A 618 -19.27 -14.50 24.77
N GLU A 619 -18.79 -15.54 24.07
CA GLU A 619 -17.40 -16.01 24.16
C GLU A 619 -16.41 -14.95 23.64
N ARG A 620 -16.75 -14.27 22.53
CA ARG A 620 -15.97 -13.13 22.02
C ARG A 620 -15.88 -11.98 23.02
N ASP A 621 -16.99 -11.65 23.68
CA ASP A 621 -17.04 -10.54 24.64
C ASP A 621 -16.37 -10.88 25.98
N GLU A 622 -16.24 -12.17 26.32
CA GLU A 622 -15.39 -12.65 27.42
C GLU A 622 -13.90 -12.62 27.06
N LEU A 623 -13.53 -13.01 25.84
CA LEU A 623 -12.16 -12.91 25.33
C LEU A 623 -11.66 -11.46 25.33
N ARG A 624 -12.47 -10.51 24.83
CA ARG A 624 -12.14 -9.08 24.86
C ARG A 624 -11.94 -8.53 26.28
N ARG A 625 -12.75 -8.98 27.25
CA ARG A 625 -12.58 -8.59 28.67
C ARG A 625 -11.33 -9.23 29.29
N SER A 626 -11.01 -10.46 28.91
CA SER A 626 -9.78 -11.13 29.35
C SER A 626 -8.54 -10.39 28.83
N GLU A 627 -8.53 -10.02 27.55
CA GLU A 627 -7.45 -9.29 26.89
C GLU A 627 -7.22 -7.91 27.50
N ALA A 628 -8.31 -7.15 27.76
CA ALA A 628 -8.24 -5.86 28.44
C ALA A 628 -7.68 -5.96 29.89
N ASN A 629 -8.03 -7.01 30.63
CA ASN A 629 -7.49 -7.24 31.97
C ASN A 629 -6.01 -7.68 31.96
N THR A 630 -5.57 -8.36 30.91
CA THR A 630 -4.15 -8.73 30.72
C THR A 630 -3.31 -7.51 30.38
N LEU A 631 -3.77 -6.65 29.48
CA LEU A 631 -3.13 -5.37 29.13
C LEU A 631 -2.94 -4.45 30.35
N ALA A 632 -3.96 -4.37 31.22
CA ALA A 632 -3.87 -3.58 32.45
C ALA A 632 -2.79 -4.07 33.43
N LYS A 633 -2.54 -5.38 33.51
CA LYS A 633 -1.48 -5.95 34.36
C LYS A 633 -0.09 -5.86 33.76
N ILE A 634 0.02 -5.82 32.42
CA ILE A 634 1.30 -5.62 31.71
C ILE A 634 1.89 -4.24 32.03
N ALA A 635 1.04 -3.22 32.23
CA ALA A 635 1.45 -1.88 32.61
C ALA A 635 2.03 -1.79 34.04
N GLU A 636 1.78 -2.78 34.91
CA GLU A 636 2.30 -2.82 36.28
C GLU A 636 3.68 -3.50 36.39
N LEU A 637 4.20 -4.07 35.30
CA LEU A 637 5.51 -4.72 35.29
C LEU A 637 6.66 -3.70 35.21
N PRO A 638 7.80 -3.94 35.91
CA PRO A 638 8.96 -3.05 35.85
C PRO A 638 9.55 -2.99 34.43
N ALA A 639 10.08 -1.82 34.06
CA ALA A 639 10.61 -1.53 32.73
C ALA A 639 11.79 -2.41 32.30
N ASP A 640 12.56 -2.94 33.26
CA ASP A 640 13.60 -3.95 33.04
C ASP A 640 13.32 -5.20 33.88
N PRO A 641 12.94 -6.33 33.26
CA PRO A 641 12.60 -7.55 33.98
C PRO A 641 13.79 -8.16 34.74
N ALA A 642 15.04 -7.81 34.39
CA ALA A 642 16.25 -8.29 35.07
C ALA A 642 16.34 -7.83 36.55
N ASN A 643 15.60 -6.77 36.90
CA ASN A 643 15.50 -6.23 38.25
C ASN A 643 14.41 -6.92 39.11
N THR A 644 13.68 -7.88 38.53
CA THR A 644 12.59 -8.59 39.23
C THR A 644 13.13 -9.84 39.93
N ASN A 645 12.77 -10.03 41.20
CA ASN A 645 13.14 -11.26 41.93
C ASN A 645 12.50 -12.49 41.26
N THR A 646 13.28 -13.56 41.04
CA THR A 646 12.83 -14.82 40.44
C THR A 646 11.61 -15.42 41.16
N ALA A 647 11.49 -15.23 42.48
CA ALA A 647 10.32 -15.68 43.23
C ALA A 647 9.00 -14.98 42.82
N THR A 648 9.07 -13.73 42.36
CA THR A 648 7.91 -12.94 41.92
C THR A 648 7.48 -13.33 40.50
N ILE A 649 8.45 -13.65 39.63
CA ILE A 649 8.20 -14.12 38.25
C ILE A 649 7.44 -15.45 38.27
N CYS A 650 7.80 -16.38 39.16
CA CYS A 650 7.16 -17.71 39.26
C CYS A 650 5.69 -17.71 39.71
N HIS A 651 5.09 -16.55 40.00
CA HIS A 651 3.67 -16.46 40.41
C HIS A 651 2.81 -15.70 39.39
N LEU A 652 3.39 -15.31 38.23
CA LEU A 652 2.69 -14.57 37.19
C LEU A 652 1.91 -15.51 36.25
N PRO A 653 0.77 -15.06 35.69
CA PRO A 653 0.06 -15.76 34.61
C PRO A 653 0.93 -15.92 33.36
N THR A 654 0.67 -16.97 32.58
CA THR A 654 1.45 -17.37 31.40
C THR A 654 1.57 -16.27 30.35
N GLU A 655 0.52 -15.46 30.19
CA GLU A 655 0.44 -14.36 29.23
C GLU A 655 1.39 -13.20 29.60
N LEU A 656 1.55 -12.93 30.90
CA LEU A 656 2.50 -11.93 31.42
C LEU A 656 3.95 -12.42 31.35
N LEU A 657 4.16 -13.74 31.50
CA LEU A 657 5.48 -14.36 31.35
C LEU A 657 5.98 -14.33 29.91
N GLN A 658 5.08 -14.50 28.93
CA GLN A 658 5.37 -14.32 27.50
C GLN A 658 5.87 -12.91 27.19
N GLU A 659 5.16 -11.90 27.70
CA GLU A 659 5.51 -10.48 27.50
C GLU A 659 6.85 -10.13 28.17
N ILE A 660 7.11 -10.64 29.38
CA ILE A 660 8.41 -10.47 30.06
C ILE A 660 9.55 -11.10 29.24
N PHE A 661 9.33 -12.30 28.71
CA PHE A 661 10.33 -12.99 27.90
C PHE A 661 10.61 -12.24 26.59
N TYR A 662 9.57 -11.74 25.93
CA TYR A 662 9.67 -10.92 24.73
C TYR A 662 10.43 -9.61 24.99
N ARG A 663 10.12 -8.90 26.08
CA ARG A 663 10.84 -7.69 26.52
C ARG A 663 12.31 -7.95 26.84
N CYS A 664 12.63 -9.09 27.46
CA CYS A 664 14.02 -9.48 27.73
C CYS A 664 14.83 -9.75 26.45
N LEU A 665 14.26 -10.48 25.49
CA LEU A 665 14.92 -10.77 24.20
C LEU A 665 15.15 -9.51 23.38
N ARG A 666 14.19 -8.57 23.39
CA ARG A 666 14.31 -7.29 22.68
C ARG A 666 15.38 -6.38 23.29
N ARG A 667 15.61 -6.44 24.61
CA ARG A 667 16.51 -5.54 25.34
C ARG A 667 17.96 -6.04 25.43
N HIS A 668 18.19 -7.35 25.25
CA HIS A 668 19.53 -7.95 25.24
C HIS A 668 19.70 -8.87 24.01
N PRO A 669 19.89 -8.30 22.80
CA PRO A 669 19.93 -9.06 21.55
C PRO A 669 21.22 -9.85 21.31
N VAL A 670 22.33 -9.50 21.99
CA VAL A 670 23.62 -10.21 21.92
C VAL A 670 24.03 -10.65 23.33
N ILE A 671 24.18 -11.97 23.54
CA ILE A 671 24.69 -12.52 24.81
C ILE A 671 26.21 -12.69 24.67
N ASP A 672 26.96 -11.64 25.01
CA ASP A 672 28.42 -11.68 25.05
C ASP A 672 28.89 -12.74 26.08
N ALA A 673 29.89 -13.55 25.70
CA ALA A 673 30.57 -14.48 26.60
C ALA A 673 31.29 -13.78 27.77
N ALA A 674 31.42 -12.45 27.73
CA ALA A 674 31.96 -11.61 28.79
C ALA A 674 30.93 -11.19 29.87
N GLU A 675 29.62 -11.40 29.68
CA GLU A 675 28.62 -11.07 30.70
C GLU A 675 28.51 -12.14 31.81
N PRO A 676 28.22 -11.74 33.07
CA PRO A 676 28.37 -12.62 34.22
C PRO A 676 27.45 -13.87 34.14
N PRO A 677 27.90 -15.06 34.60
CA PRO A 677 27.18 -16.35 34.54
C PRO A 677 25.73 -16.38 35.07
N LEU A 678 25.29 -15.30 35.73
CA LEU A 678 23.97 -15.12 36.29
C LEU A 678 22.89 -14.75 35.26
N LEU A 679 23.22 -14.02 34.18
CA LEU A 679 22.20 -13.59 33.19
C LEU A 679 21.78 -14.75 32.28
N LEU A 680 22.75 -15.46 31.70
CA LEU A 680 22.52 -16.66 30.90
C LEU A 680 21.81 -17.76 31.72
N GLY A 681 22.16 -17.92 33.00
CA GLY A 681 21.47 -18.84 33.91
C GLY A 681 20.00 -18.46 34.13
N ARG A 682 19.69 -17.16 34.24
CA ARG A 682 18.32 -16.65 34.41
C ARG A 682 17.49 -16.76 33.14
N MET A 683 18.05 -16.47 31.97
CA MET A 683 17.35 -16.63 30.68
C MET A 683 17.03 -18.10 30.39
N ARG A 684 17.98 -19.00 30.66
CA ARG A 684 17.74 -20.44 30.53
C ARG A 684 16.64 -20.92 31.46
N THR A 685 16.70 -20.50 32.73
CA THR A 685 15.65 -20.83 33.71
C THR A 685 14.29 -20.25 33.30
N GLY A 686 14.27 -19.02 32.75
CA GLY A 686 13.04 -18.36 32.29
C GLY A 686 12.39 -19.06 31.10
N PHE A 687 13.17 -19.44 30.09
CA PHE A 687 12.65 -20.15 28.93
C PHE A 687 12.19 -21.58 29.28
N GLU A 688 12.90 -22.29 30.17
CA GLU A 688 12.45 -23.59 30.67
C GLU A 688 11.13 -23.47 31.45
N TYR A 689 11.05 -22.49 32.36
CA TYR A 689 9.83 -22.23 33.12
C TYR A 689 8.64 -21.86 32.21
N TRP A 690 8.90 -21.04 31.19
CA TRP A 690 7.93 -20.66 30.18
C TRP A 690 7.41 -21.87 29.38
N LEU A 691 8.32 -22.75 28.95
CA LEU A 691 7.95 -24.00 28.27
C LEU A 691 7.13 -24.92 29.18
N GLU A 692 7.50 -25.04 30.45
CA GLU A 692 6.73 -25.83 31.43
C GLU A 692 5.30 -25.28 31.61
N HIS A 693 5.13 -23.95 31.68
CA HIS A 693 3.83 -23.31 31.92
C HIS A 693 2.90 -23.34 30.71
N LEU A 694 3.46 -23.31 29.51
CA LEU A 694 2.68 -23.49 28.30
C LEU A 694 2.21 -24.94 28.09
N GLY A 695 2.64 -25.88 28.94
CA GLY A 695 2.21 -27.28 28.90
C GLY A 695 2.46 -27.94 27.55
N THR A 696 1.41 -28.48 26.92
CA THR A 696 1.48 -29.21 25.64
C THR A 696 1.08 -28.38 24.42
N LEU A 697 0.97 -27.05 24.54
CA LEU A 697 0.50 -26.21 23.44
C LEU A 697 1.47 -26.19 22.25
N PRO A 698 1.02 -26.17 20.98
CA PRO A 698 1.93 -26.06 19.84
C PRO A 698 2.66 -24.69 19.82
N LEU A 699 3.90 -24.67 19.31
CA LEU A 699 4.81 -23.53 19.32
C LEU A 699 5.21 -23.12 17.90
N ASN A 700 5.04 -21.84 17.57
CA ASN A 700 5.67 -21.24 16.38
C ASN A 700 6.98 -20.59 16.81
N LEU A 701 8.10 -21.10 16.32
CA LEU A 701 9.43 -20.64 16.69
C LEU A 701 10.14 -20.03 15.48
N SER A 702 10.61 -18.80 15.62
CA SER A 702 11.48 -18.14 14.63
C SER A 702 12.81 -17.76 15.30
N LEU A 703 13.92 -18.22 14.75
CA LEU A 703 15.27 -17.84 15.16
C LEU A 703 15.98 -17.16 14.00
N ARG A 704 16.55 -15.97 14.24
CA ARG A 704 17.31 -15.22 13.25
C ARG A 704 18.60 -14.69 13.89
N SER A 705 19.72 -14.78 13.18
CA SER A 705 21.02 -14.29 13.63
C SER A 705 21.76 -13.59 12.49
N GLU A 706 22.36 -12.43 12.80
CA GLU A 706 23.19 -11.66 11.87
C GLU A 706 24.57 -12.32 11.66
N GLU A 707 25.36 -11.82 10.71
CA GLU A 707 26.66 -12.38 10.33
C GLU A 707 27.71 -12.14 11.43
N SER A 708 28.09 -13.20 12.16
CA SER A 708 29.08 -13.17 13.25
C SER A 708 30.53 -13.46 12.80
N ARG A 709 31.54 -13.00 13.55
CA ARG A 709 32.96 -13.31 13.28
C ARG A 709 33.29 -14.75 13.70
N GLU A 710 34.22 -15.43 13.01
CA GLU A 710 34.58 -16.86 13.23
C GLU A 710 34.78 -17.30 14.72
N GLY A 711 35.13 -16.38 15.63
CA GLY A 711 35.31 -16.66 17.06
C GLY A 711 34.03 -16.74 17.92
N GLU A 712 32.89 -16.22 17.44
CA GLU A 712 31.58 -16.24 18.13
C GLU A 712 30.77 -17.53 17.84
N SER A 713 31.25 -18.31 16.88
CA SER A 713 30.57 -19.47 16.28
C SER A 713 30.20 -20.62 17.24
N GLN A 714 31.03 -20.93 18.23
CA GLN A 714 30.76 -22.05 19.15
C GLN A 714 29.68 -21.72 20.18
N VAL A 715 29.54 -20.44 20.54
CA VAL A 715 28.58 -19.98 21.53
C VAL A 715 27.18 -19.99 20.94
N GLU A 716 27.01 -19.47 19.73
CA GLU A 716 25.75 -19.48 18.97
C GLU A 716 25.24 -20.91 18.76
N TYR A 717 26.11 -21.83 18.31
CA TYR A 717 25.77 -23.24 18.14
C TYR A 717 25.20 -23.85 19.42
N SER A 718 25.89 -23.66 20.55
CA SER A 718 25.47 -24.23 21.84
C SER A 718 24.15 -23.66 22.37
N GLN A 719 23.82 -22.43 22.00
CA GLN A 719 22.59 -21.76 22.40
C GLN A 719 21.41 -22.23 21.55
N ILE A 720 21.58 -22.30 20.23
CA ILE A 720 20.56 -22.83 19.31
C ILE A 720 20.26 -24.29 19.66
N GLN A 721 21.31 -25.09 19.92
CA GLN A 721 21.17 -26.47 20.37
C GLN A 721 20.31 -26.58 21.63
N TRP A 722 20.59 -25.74 22.62
CA TRP A 722 19.83 -25.74 23.87
C TRP A 722 18.36 -25.34 23.68
N VAL A 723 18.08 -24.30 22.88
CA VAL A 723 16.71 -23.88 22.57
C VAL A 723 15.94 -25.01 21.88
N PHE A 724 16.59 -25.71 20.95
CA PHE A 724 15.99 -26.83 20.24
C PHE A 724 15.72 -28.01 21.16
N GLU A 725 16.69 -28.42 21.97
CA GLU A 725 16.52 -29.53 22.92
C GLU A 725 15.31 -29.35 23.82
N LYS A 726 15.03 -28.10 24.24
CA LYS A 726 13.94 -27.77 25.15
C LYS A 726 12.59 -27.58 24.46
N SER A 727 12.57 -27.01 23.26
CA SER A 727 11.30 -26.62 22.59
C SER A 727 10.81 -27.61 21.53
N ARG A 728 11.69 -28.50 21.03
CA ARG A 728 11.42 -29.31 19.82
C ARG A 728 10.19 -30.21 19.84
N SER A 729 9.77 -30.69 21.01
CA SER A 729 8.58 -31.54 21.14
C SER A 729 7.26 -30.80 20.85
N ARG A 730 7.32 -29.47 20.70
CA ARG A 730 6.14 -28.61 20.61
C ARG A 730 6.08 -27.81 19.32
N TRP A 731 7.07 -27.90 18.44
CA TRP A 731 7.10 -27.10 17.22
C TRP A 731 5.91 -27.39 16.32
N LYS A 732 5.26 -26.32 15.87
CA LYS A 732 4.20 -26.32 14.86
C LYS A 732 4.69 -25.68 13.57
N ASN A 733 5.28 -24.49 13.67
CA ASN A 733 5.97 -23.84 12.56
C ASN A 733 7.38 -23.46 13.04
N LEU A 734 8.41 -23.84 12.30
CA LEU A 734 9.80 -23.56 12.65
C LEU A 734 10.46 -22.74 11.53
N VAL A 735 11.02 -21.58 11.86
CA VAL A 735 11.75 -20.70 10.94
C VAL A 735 13.14 -20.43 11.52
N VAL A 736 14.21 -20.68 10.76
CA VAL A 736 15.58 -20.54 11.25
C VAL A 736 16.47 -19.95 10.18
N TYR A 737 17.04 -18.77 10.46
CA TYR A 737 18.01 -18.07 9.62
C TYR A 737 19.27 -17.77 10.43
N VAL A 738 20.32 -18.55 10.24
CA VAL A 738 21.53 -18.49 11.07
C VAL A 738 22.76 -18.69 10.21
N PRO A 739 23.96 -18.33 10.68
CA PRO A 739 25.19 -18.63 9.94
C PRO A 739 25.29 -20.11 9.57
N SER A 740 25.81 -20.44 8.38
CA SER A 740 25.85 -21.79 7.83
C SER A 740 26.39 -22.86 8.79
N PHE A 741 27.43 -22.56 9.58
CA PHE A 741 28.00 -23.49 10.56
C PHE A 741 27.00 -23.88 11.67
N SER A 742 26.05 -22.99 12.01
CA SER A 742 25.04 -23.21 13.05
C SER A 742 23.94 -24.18 12.61
N LEU A 743 23.76 -24.41 11.31
CA LEU A 743 22.81 -25.42 10.80
C LEU A 743 23.22 -26.85 11.18
N GLY A 744 24.48 -27.09 11.55
CA GLY A 744 24.94 -28.39 12.06
C GLY A 744 24.15 -28.88 13.28
N VAL A 745 23.51 -27.97 14.04
CA VAL A 745 22.64 -28.31 15.18
C VAL A 745 21.49 -29.27 14.81
N PHE A 746 21.04 -29.25 13.56
CA PHE A 746 19.98 -30.12 13.08
C PHE A 746 20.45 -31.55 12.83
N VAL A 747 21.75 -31.76 12.64
CA VAL A 747 22.36 -33.10 12.52
C VAL A 747 22.28 -33.84 13.85
N ASP A 748 22.39 -33.10 14.97
CA ASP A 748 22.31 -33.64 16.33
C ASP A 748 20.87 -33.88 16.82
N LEU A 749 19.85 -33.51 16.04
CA LEU A 749 18.46 -33.84 16.36
C LEU A 749 18.22 -35.34 16.16
N LEU A 750 17.84 -36.00 17.25
CA LEU A 750 17.64 -37.45 17.26
C LEU A 750 16.48 -37.87 16.35
N ALA A 751 16.77 -38.79 15.42
CA ALA A 751 15.83 -39.41 14.49
C ALA A 751 14.86 -40.40 15.15
N ASP A 752 15.00 -40.72 16.43
CA ASP A 752 14.09 -41.61 17.18
C ASP A 752 12.93 -40.87 17.87
N ARG A 753 12.94 -39.52 17.82
CA ARG A 753 11.91 -38.66 18.42
C ARG A 753 10.80 -38.35 17.42
N GLN A 754 9.56 -38.35 17.90
CA GLN A 754 8.40 -37.85 17.15
C GLN A 754 8.19 -36.35 17.36
N TYR A 755 7.90 -35.65 16.27
CA TYR A 755 7.67 -34.23 16.11
C TYR A 755 6.26 -34.04 15.52
N ASP A 756 5.26 -34.63 16.17
CA ASP A 756 3.91 -34.78 15.62
C ASP A 756 3.20 -33.44 15.35
N LEU A 757 3.62 -32.36 15.99
CA LEU A 757 2.98 -31.06 15.82
C LEU A 757 3.53 -30.25 14.63
N LEU A 758 4.67 -30.66 14.07
CA LEU A 758 5.38 -29.86 13.07
C LEU A 758 4.65 -29.91 11.73
N GLU A 759 4.10 -28.77 11.31
CA GLU A 759 3.37 -28.59 10.05
C GLU A 759 4.22 -27.89 8.99
N SER A 760 5.12 -26.98 9.39
CA SER A 760 6.04 -26.31 8.47
C SER A 760 7.45 -26.08 9.01
N ILE A 761 8.42 -26.13 8.11
CA ILE A 761 9.81 -25.76 8.38
C ILE A 761 10.39 -24.87 7.28
N GLU A 762 11.13 -23.84 7.69
CA GLU A 762 11.86 -22.91 6.84
C GLU A 762 13.26 -22.72 7.40
N LEU A 763 14.27 -23.10 6.62
CA LEU A 763 15.68 -23.02 7.03
C LEU A 763 16.46 -22.20 6.01
N GLY A 764 17.28 -21.27 6.48
CA GLY A 764 18.17 -20.48 5.65
C GLY A 764 19.47 -20.10 6.33
N THR A 765 20.44 -19.66 5.54
CA THR A 765 21.72 -19.14 6.03
C THR A 765 21.78 -17.61 5.96
N SER A 766 22.51 -16.98 6.89
CA SER A 766 22.70 -15.53 6.93
C SER A 766 24.07 -15.04 6.41
N ASP A 767 25.02 -15.93 6.14
CA ASP A 767 26.32 -15.63 5.54
C ASP A 767 26.24 -15.61 4.00
N TYR A 768 26.46 -14.42 3.41
CA TYR A 768 26.20 -14.16 1.98
C TYR A 768 27.42 -14.38 1.06
N HIS A 769 28.64 -14.58 1.58
CA HIS A 769 29.87 -14.45 0.77
C HIS A 769 30.98 -15.49 0.99
N THR A 770 30.78 -16.53 1.81
CA THR A 770 31.79 -17.57 2.05
C THR A 770 31.46 -18.86 1.32
N PRO A 771 32.14 -19.21 0.21
CA PRO A 771 31.91 -20.48 -0.47
C PRO A 771 32.65 -21.58 0.29
N PHE A 772 32.03 -22.19 1.31
CA PHE A 772 32.66 -23.30 2.03
C PHE A 772 31.73 -24.47 2.42
N GLN A 773 32.04 -25.61 1.79
CA GLN A 773 32.22 -26.96 2.34
C GLN A 773 31.07 -27.79 2.91
N PHE A 774 29.84 -27.31 3.02
CA PHE A 774 28.72 -28.24 3.24
C PHE A 774 28.13 -28.70 1.90
N GLU A 775 28.88 -29.56 1.20
CA GLU A 775 28.23 -30.44 0.24
C GLU A 775 27.25 -31.33 1.04
N HIS A 776 25.95 -31.06 0.88
CA HIS A 776 24.86 -31.95 1.31
C HIS A 776 24.64 -32.04 2.84
N ILE A 777 23.87 -31.10 3.42
CA ILE A 777 23.40 -31.18 4.82
C ILE A 777 22.25 -32.19 4.91
N GLU A 778 22.40 -33.18 5.80
CA GLU A 778 21.34 -34.15 6.14
C GLU A 778 20.51 -33.66 7.33
N PHE A 779 19.20 -33.90 7.31
CA PHE A 779 18.30 -33.64 8.45
C PHE A 779 17.67 -34.95 8.92
N PRO A 780 18.35 -35.73 9.79
CA PRO A 780 17.93 -37.09 10.14
C PRO A 780 16.54 -37.19 10.78
N PHE A 781 16.07 -36.10 11.41
CA PHE A 781 14.77 -36.05 12.06
C PHE A 781 13.60 -35.81 11.08
N LEU A 782 13.86 -35.49 9.81
CA LEU A 782 12.82 -35.30 8.79
C LEU A 782 12.51 -36.66 8.14
N SER A 783 11.44 -37.30 8.59
CA SER A 783 10.94 -38.57 8.03
C SER A 783 9.42 -38.70 8.25
N PRO A 784 8.70 -39.52 7.48
CA PRO A 784 7.28 -39.75 7.74
C PRO A 784 7.00 -40.30 9.13
N ALA A 785 7.94 -41.05 9.71
CA ALA A 785 7.80 -41.67 11.03
C ALA A 785 7.99 -40.67 12.17
N THR A 786 8.79 -39.63 11.96
CA THR A 786 9.17 -38.64 12.96
C THR A 786 8.44 -37.32 12.80
N THR A 787 8.10 -36.90 11.58
CA THR A 787 7.37 -35.64 11.27
C THR A 787 6.12 -35.95 10.44
N PRO A 788 5.12 -36.67 11.00
CA PRO A 788 4.00 -37.19 10.22
C PRO A 788 3.07 -36.11 9.64
N ASN A 789 3.03 -34.92 10.23
CA ASN A 789 2.15 -33.81 9.84
C ASN A 789 2.85 -32.71 9.04
N LEU A 790 4.14 -32.87 8.73
CA LEU A 790 4.89 -31.88 7.98
C LEU A 790 4.36 -31.84 6.54
N CYS A 791 3.92 -30.66 6.09
CA CYS A 791 3.32 -30.48 4.78
C CYS A 791 3.92 -29.31 3.98
N ARG A 792 4.78 -28.49 4.61
CA ARG A 792 5.45 -27.35 3.98
C ARG A 792 6.94 -27.32 4.34
N ILE A 793 7.80 -27.24 3.33
CA ILE A 793 9.25 -27.17 3.50
C ILE A 793 9.80 -26.02 2.65
N SER A 794 10.66 -25.20 3.27
CA SER A 794 11.43 -24.15 2.60
C SER A 794 12.90 -24.23 2.97
N PHE A 795 13.78 -24.19 1.96
CA PHE A 795 15.23 -24.12 2.12
C PHE A 795 15.78 -22.93 1.33
N ASP A 796 16.72 -22.20 1.94
CA ASP A 796 17.22 -20.94 1.41
C ASP A 796 18.74 -20.80 1.59
N SER A 797 19.47 -20.44 0.53
CA SER A 797 20.92 -20.14 0.56
C SER A 797 21.85 -21.32 0.92
N PHE A 798 21.35 -22.56 0.93
CA PHE A 798 22.17 -23.79 1.06
C PHE A 798 21.57 -24.99 0.32
N SER A 799 22.36 -26.05 0.15
CA SER A 799 21.99 -27.27 -0.60
C SER A 799 21.71 -28.48 0.32
N PRO A 800 20.44 -28.83 0.61
CA PRO A 800 20.09 -29.99 1.43
C PRO A 800 20.28 -31.32 0.67
N ASP A 801 20.54 -32.44 1.36
CA ASP A 801 20.58 -33.79 0.75
C ASP A 801 19.21 -34.47 0.80
N LEU A 802 18.31 -34.16 -0.13
CA LEU A 802 16.96 -34.72 -0.15
C LEU A 802 16.88 -36.18 -0.64
N ARG A 803 18.01 -36.79 -1.01
CA ARG A 803 18.06 -38.15 -1.58
C ARG A 803 18.26 -39.25 -0.54
N LYS A 804 18.81 -38.90 0.61
CA LYS A 804 19.17 -39.87 1.65
C LYS A 804 18.09 -39.98 2.72
N GLY A 805 18.07 -41.13 3.40
CA GLY A 805 17.11 -41.41 4.46
C GLY A 805 15.69 -41.61 3.94
N SER A 806 14.72 -41.25 4.79
CA SER A 806 13.28 -41.34 4.48
C SER A 806 12.71 -40.07 3.81
N PHE A 807 13.56 -39.16 3.31
CA PHE A 807 13.14 -37.94 2.64
C PHE A 807 12.25 -38.17 1.41
N PRO A 808 12.54 -39.11 0.49
CA PRO A 808 11.63 -39.39 -0.62
C PRO A 808 10.24 -39.83 -0.15
N GLU A 809 10.15 -40.58 0.95
CA GLU A 809 8.86 -40.97 1.54
C GLU A 809 8.17 -39.79 2.23
N LEU A 810 8.93 -38.87 2.83
CA LEU A 810 8.43 -37.63 3.45
C LEU A 810 7.85 -36.67 2.40
N LEU A 811 8.54 -36.52 1.26
CA LEU A 811 8.15 -35.64 0.16
C LEU A 811 6.76 -36.01 -0.39
N ALA A 812 6.35 -37.27 -0.30
CA ALA A 812 5.01 -37.69 -0.69
C ALA A 812 3.90 -36.95 0.08
N ASN A 813 4.14 -36.52 1.32
CA ASN A 813 3.18 -35.77 2.15
C ASN A 813 3.28 -34.24 2.00
N ILE A 814 4.26 -33.73 1.24
CA ILE A 814 4.50 -32.29 1.11
C ILE A 814 3.57 -31.68 0.07
N THR A 815 2.91 -30.59 0.48
CA THR A 815 1.98 -29.80 -0.35
C THR A 815 2.60 -28.48 -0.84
N SER A 816 3.64 -27.99 -0.16
CA SER A 816 4.41 -26.80 -0.56
C SER A 816 5.90 -27.07 -0.41
N LEU A 817 6.65 -26.90 -1.49
CA LEU A 817 8.11 -27.03 -1.53
C LEU A 817 8.74 -25.75 -2.08
N THR A 818 9.62 -25.12 -1.30
CA THR A 818 10.38 -23.94 -1.70
C THR A 818 11.87 -24.21 -1.57
N LEU A 819 12.61 -23.95 -2.64
CA LEU A 819 14.05 -24.16 -2.75
C LEU A 819 14.63 -22.89 -3.36
N GLN A 820 15.27 -22.04 -2.54
CA GLN A 820 15.74 -20.72 -2.94
C GLN A 820 17.24 -20.59 -2.78
N ARG A 821 17.92 -19.99 -3.78
CA ARG A 821 19.37 -19.70 -3.72
C ARG A 821 20.23 -20.91 -3.32
N CYS A 822 19.83 -22.12 -3.70
CA CYS A 822 20.59 -23.33 -3.40
C CYS A 822 21.81 -23.42 -4.33
N GLU A 823 22.88 -22.69 -4.01
CA GLU A 823 24.13 -22.72 -4.79
C GLU A 823 24.67 -24.17 -4.86
N HIS A 824 25.05 -24.62 -6.06
CA HIS A 824 25.53 -25.98 -6.38
C HIS A 824 24.49 -27.09 -6.57
N TRP A 825 23.19 -26.80 -6.53
CA TRP A 825 22.20 -27.72 -7.07
C TRP A 825 22.14 -27.63 -8.60
N ASP A 826 22.85 -28.55 -9.25
CA ASP A 826 22.79 -28.71 -10.70
C ASP A 826 21.43 -29.27 -11.11
N ILE A 827 20.56 -28.39 -11.62
CA ILE A 827 19.21 -28.72 -12.09
C ILE A 827 19.23 -29.71 -13.27
N ASN A 828 20.38 -29.87 -13.95
CA ASN A 828 20.57 -30.81 -15.05
C ASN A 828 20.97 -32.22 -14.57
N THR A 829 21.19 -32.42 -13.28
CA THR A 829 21.41 -33.76 -12.73
C THR A 829 20.11 -34.55 -12.64
N SER A 830 20.21 -35.88 -12.59
CA SER A 830 19.07 -36.77 -12.35
C SER A 830 18.38 -36.56 -10.99
N GLU A 831 18.77 -35.58 -10.19
CA GLU A 831 18.35 -35.38 -8.80
C GLU A 831 17.00 -34.68 -8.67
N MET A 832 16.77 -33.60 -9.41
CA MET A 832 15.49 -32.86 -9.38
C MET A 832 14.29 -33.69 -9.83
N PRO A 833 14.38 -34.48 -10.93
CA PRO A 833 13.30 -35.38 -11.32
C PRO A 833 12.98 -36.43 -10.25
N VAL A 834 13.98 -36.88 -9.48
CA VAL A 834 13.79 -37.85 -8.38
C VAL A 834 13.09 -37.20 -7.19
N ILE A 835 13.48 -35.97 -6.81
CA ILE A 835 12.85 -35.20 -5.73
C ILE A 835 11.40 -34.89 -6.08
N LEU A 836 11.15 -34.30 -7.25
CA LEU A 836 9.80 -33.97 -7.70
C LEU A 836 8.95 -35.21 -7.95
N GLY A 837 9.55 -36.30 -8.44
CA GLY A 837 8.87 -37.59 -8.59
C GLY A 837 8.45 -38.22 -7.26
N ALA A 838 9.09 -37.84 -6.15
CA ALA A 838 8.70 -38.25 -4.81
C ALA A 838 7.56 -37.38 -4.23
N CYS A 839 7.32 -36.17 -4.75
CA CYS A 839 6.32 -35.22 -4.27
C CYS A 839 4.91 -35.46 -4.82
N THR A 840 4.25 -36.56 -4.43
CA THR A 840 2.95 -36.95 -5.00
C THR A 840 1.77 -36.03 -4.65
N ASN A 841 1.85 -35.24 -3.58
CA ASN A 841 0.78 -34.34 -3.11
C ASN A 841 1.10 -32.84 -3.28
N LEU A 842 2.11 -32.51 -4.09
CA LEU A 842 2.59 -31.15 -4.25
C LEU A 842 1.52 -30.25 -4.90
N VAL A 843 1.20 -29.14 -4.24
CA VAL A 843 0.25 -28.13 -4.74
C VAL A 843 0.99 -26.87 -5.19
N TYR A 844 2.02 -26.47 -4.43
CA TYR A 844 2.85 -25.29 -4.67
C TYR A 844 4.34 -25.67 -4.72
N CYS A 845 5.04 -25.20 -5.76
CA CYS A 845 6.47 -25.43 -5.92
C CYS A 845 7.18 -24.14 -6.35
N CYS A 846 8.24 -23.76 -5.64
CA CYS A 846 9.13 -22.67 -6.03
C CYS A 846 10.57 -23.16 -6.01
N ILE A 847 11.28 -23.04 -7.13
CA ILE A 847 12.68 -23.45 -7.26
C ILE A 847 13.47 -22.29 -7.86
N SER A 848 14.55 -21.87 -7.19
CA SER A 848 15.48 -20.84 -7.63
C SER A 848 16.90 -21.41 -7.65
N THR A 849 17.52 -21.46 -8.82
CA THR A 849 18.86 -22.04 -9.04
C THR A 849 19.81 -21.05 -9.70
N SER A 850 21.10 -21.14 -9.38
CA SER A 850 22.18 -20.39 -10.02
C SER A 850 23.07 -21.35 -10.83
N GLU A 851 23.00 -21.32 -12.16
CA GLU A 851 23.91 -22.12 -12.98
C GLU A 851 25.22 -21.37 -13.23
N ARG A 852 26.34 -22.03 -12.91
CA ARG A 852 27.59 -21.84 -13.67
C ARG A 852 27.54 -22.82 -14.84
N CYS A 853 27.49 -22.31 -16.07
CA CYS A 853 27.59 -23.11 -17.29
C CYS A 853 28.75 -24.13 -17.21
N HIS A 854 28.43 -25.43 -17.10
CA HIS A 854 29.41 -26.47 -17.37
C HIS A 854 29.42 -26.73 -18.89
N PRO A 855 30.53 -26.49 -19.61
CA PRO A 855 30.56 -26.48 -21.07
C PRO A 855 30.27 -27.84 -21.76
N ASP A 856 29.99 -28.89 -20.98
CA ASP A 856 29.73 -30.25 -21.45
C ASP A 856 28.27 -30.72 -21.23
N ALA A 857 27.39 -29.90 -20.65
CA ALA A 857 25.98 -30.24 -20.49
C ALA A 857 25.25 -30.18 -21.85
N GLN A 858 25.16 -31.33 -22.55
CA GLN A 858 24.54 -31.44 -23.88
C GLN A 858 23.05 -31.77 -23.86
N ASP A 859 22.45 -32.06 -22.70
CA ASP A 859 21.07 -32.54 -22.62
C ASP A 859 20.13 -31.48 -21.99
N PRO A 860 18.99 -31.14 -22.62
CA PRO A 860 18.01 -30.21 -22.07
C PRO A 860 17.38 -30.77 -20.79
N ILE A 861 16.98 -29.91 -19.84
CA ILE A 861 16.28 -30.28 -18.59
C ILE A 861 15.08 -31.20 -18.91
N VAL A 862 15.21 -32.51 -18.63
CA VAL A 862 14.15 -33.49 -18.88
C VAL A 862 13.38 -33.75 -17.58
N PHE A 863 12.25 -33.05 -17.38
CA PHE A 863 11.25 -33.38 -16.34
C PHE A 863 10.44 -34.66 -16.64
N ALA A 864 11.03 -35.64 -17.32
CA ALA A 864 10.33 -36.87 -17.70
C ALA A 864 10.40 -37.88 -16.57
N ALA A 865 9.49 -37.78 -15.58
CA ALA A 865 9.00 -38.92 -14.80
C ALA A 865 8.02 -38.57 -13.66
N ALA A 866 7.85 -37.30 -13.26
CA ALA A 866 7.05 -36.96 -12.09
C ALA A 866 5.56 -36.79 -12.43
N HIS A 867 4.71 -37.71 -11.97
CA HIS A 867 3.25 -37.56 -12.01
C HIS A 867 2.80 -36.60 -10.90
N LEU A 868 2.65 -35.31 -11.23
CA LEU A 868 2.26 -34.24 -10.30
C LEU A 868 0.78 -33.85 -10.45
N ASP A 869 -0.12 -34.79 -10.18
CA ASP A 869 -1.57 -34.68 -10.47
C ASP A 869 -2.29 -33.57 -9.67
N HIS A 870 -1.67 -33.03 -8.63
CA HIS A 870 -2.25 -32.05 -7.70
C HIS A 870 -1.62 -30.65 -7.77
N LEU A 871 -0.66 -30.46 -8.68
CA LEU A 871 0.14 -29.25 -8.80
C LEU A 871 -0.67 -28.11 -9.39
N LYS A 872 -0.87 -27.03 -8.63
CA LYS A 872 -1.60 -25.84 -9.07
C LYS A 872 -0.68 -24.71 -9.54
N SER A 873 0.53 -24.64 -8.99
CA SER A 873 1.47 -23.57 -9.29
C SER A 873 2.92 -24.06 -9.20
N VAL A 874 3.72 -23.66 -10.19
CA VAL A 874 5.16 -23.87 -10.22
C VAL A 874 5.84 -22.58 -10.65
N ARG A 875 6.80 -22.13 -9.85
CA ARG A 875 7.74 -21.07 -10.22
C ARG A 875 9.14 -21.64 -10.32
N ILE A 876 9.81 -21.37 -11.44
CA ILE A 876 11.23 -21.70 -11.64
C ILE A 876 11.98 -20.43 -11.97
N GLU A 877 12.92 -20.07 -11.12
CA GLU A 877 13.85 -18.95 -11.27
C GLU A 877 15.23 -19.52 -11.62
N VAL A 878 15.81 -19.03 -12.72
CA VAL A 878 17.15 -19.47 -13.16
C VAL A 878 18.04 -18.23 -13.26
N CYS A 879 19.13 -18.23 -12.49
CA CYS A 879 20.19 -17.22 -12.58
C CYS A 879 21.31 -17.76 -13.48
N VAL A 880 21.52 -17.15 -14.65
CA VAL A 880 22.53 -17.59 -15.64
C VAL A 880 23.80 -16.75 -15.54
N PHE A 881 24.94 -17.37 -15.20
CA PHE A 881 26.24 -16.70 -15.33
C PHE A 881 26.75 -16.77 -16.77
N ARG A 882 26.83 -15.63 -17.48
CA ARG A 882 27.35 -15.57 -18.86
C ARG A 882 28.85 -15.85 -18.93
N GLY A 883 29.23 -17.04 -19.40
CA GLY A 883 30.57 -17.36 -19.91
C GLY A 883 30.82 -16.82 -21.33
N PRO A 884 32.06 -16.84 -21.84
CA PRO A 884 32.39 -16.28 -23.15
C PRO A 884 31.66 -17.00 -24.29
N HIS A 885 31.13 -16.20 -25.21
CA HIS A 885 30.21 -16.57 -26.29
C HIS A 885 30.57 -17.86 -27.04
N VAL A 886 29.91 -18.96 -26.68
CA VAL A 886 29.72 -20.14 -27.54
C VAL A 886 28.28 -20.61 -27.36
N SER A 887 27.47 -20.51 -28.43
CA SER A 887 26.11 -21.05 -28.63
C SER A 887 25.18 -21.20 -27.40
N ALA A 888 24.14 -20.37 -27.33
CA ALA A 888 23.05 -20.49 -26.35
C ALA A 888 22.45 -21.92 -26.34
N PRO A 889 22.43 -22.63 -25.20
CA PRO A 889 21.72 -23.90 -25.06
C PRO A 889 20.20 -23.69 -25.12
N ILE A 890 19.47 -24.69 -25.64
CA ILE A 890 18.00 -24.72 -25.67
C ILE A 890 17.53 -25.12 -24.26
N PHE A 891 17.00 -24.16 -23.50
CA PHE A 891 16.85 -24.28 -22.04
C PHE A 891 15.75 -25.21 -21.51
N LEU A 892 14.74 -25.62 -22.28
CA LEU A 892 13.72 -26.59 -21.81
C LEU A 892 13.04 -27.28 -22.99
N ASN A 893 12.93 -28.62 -22.94
CA ASN A 893 12.06 -29.36 -23.85
C ASN A 893 10.61 -29.37 -23.28
N LEU A 894 9.96 -28.21 -23.31
CA LEU A 894 8.60 -27.96 -22.80
C LEU A 894 7.50 -28.94 -23.25
N PRO A 895 7.50 -29.51 -24.48
CA PRO A 895 6.42 -30.39 -24.94
C PRO A 895 6.23 -31.65 -24.08
N ASP A 896 7.31 -32.23 -23.54
CA ASP A 896 7.23 -33.45 -22.73
C ASP A 896 6.70 -33.16 -21.31
N PHE A 897 6.99 -31.97 -20.76
CA PHE A 897 6.50 -31.54 -19.44
C PHE A 897 4.97 -31.35 -19.42
N PHE A 898 4.39 -30.74 -20.47
CA PHE A 898 2.94 -30.49 -20.54
C PHE A 898 2.09 -31.73 -20.82
N THR A 899 2.70 -32.86 -21.19
CA THR A 899 1.95 -34.10 -21.47
C THR A 899 1.45 -34.76 -20.18
N TYR A 900 1.98 -34.37 -19.01
CA TYR A 900 1.75 -35.06 -17.72
C TYR A 900 1.21 -34.18 -16.58
N VAL A 901 0.97 -32.87 -16.80
CA VAL A 901 0.50 -31.96 -15.73
C VAL A 901 -0.82 -31.29 -16.12
N VAL A 902 -1.83 -31.36 -15.25
CA VAL A 902 -3.14 -30.73 -15.45
C VAL A 902 -3.05 -29.24 -15.10
N ALA A 903 -2.66 -28.43 -16.09
CA ALA A 903 -2.77 -26.96 -16.11
C ALA A 903 -2.29 -26.21 -14.84
N PRO A 904 -0.98 -26.18 -14.53
CA PRO A 904 -0.42 -25.26 -13.54
C PRO A 904 -0.18 -23.87 -14.15
N VAL A 905 -0.19 -22.84 -13.31
CA VAL A 905 0.41 -21.53 -13.65
C VAL A 905 1.93 -21.71 -13.59
N LEU A 906 2.58 -21.63 -14.75
CA LEU A 906 4.04 -21.66 -14.88
C LEU A 906 4.55 -20.23 -15.03
N GLU A 907 5.42 -19.81 -14.09
CA GLU A 907 6.12 -18.54 -14.16
C GLU A 907 7.63 -18.82 -14.28
N LEU A 908 8.19 -18.45 -15.43
CA LEU A 908 9.61 -18.52 -15.73
C LEU A 908 10.18 -17.10 -15.65
N VAL A 909 11.16 -16.91 -14.78
CA VAL A 909 11.84 -15.63 -14.60
C VAL A 909 13.33 -15.84 -14.84
N ASP A 910 13.85 -15.19 -15.90
CA ASP A 910 15.28 -15.06 -16.15
C ASP A 910 15.78 -13.84 -15.37
N VAL A 911 16.77 -14.05 -14.51
CA VAL A 911 17.31 -13.01 -13.64
C VAL A 911 18.74 -12.72 -14.11
N ASP A 912 18.92 -11.63 -14.88
CA ASP A 912 20.24 -11.12 -15.26
C ASP A 912 20.97 -10.63 -13.99
N GLY A 913 21.85 -11.46 -13.44
CA GLY A 913 22.78 -11.08 -12.37
C GLY A 913 24.03 -10.45 -12.95
N LEU A 914 24.31 -9.18 -12.63
CA LEU A 914 25.60 -8.54 -12.93
C LEU A 914 26.18 -7.85 -11.69
N HIS A 915 27.09 -8.57 -11.02
CA HIS A 915 28.25 -7.97 -10.37
C HIS A 915 29.52 -8.57 -11.01
N HIS A 916 30.09 -7.85 -11.99
CA HIS A 916 31.54 -7.60 -12.10
C HIS A 916 31.87 -6.86 -13.40
N GLU A 917 32.54 -5.71 -13.25
CA GLU A 917 33.18 -4.94 -14.31
C GLU A 917 34.28 -5.75 -15.02
N ALA A 918 34.27 -5.77 -16.36
CA ALA A 918 35.46 -6.05 -17.16
C ALA A 918 35.41 -5.30 -18.51
N LEU A 919 36.23 -4.24 -18.60
CA LEU A 919 36.59 -3.50 -19.80
C LEU A 919 37.21 -4.42 -20.87
N ILE A 920 36.64 -4.45 -22.09
CA ILE A 920 37.40 -4.74 -23.34
C ILE A 920 36.84 -3.93 -24.52
N GLU A 921 37.63 -2.98 -25.02
CA GLU A 921 37.51 -2.43 -26.38
C GLU A 921 37.95 -3.48 -27.42
N THR A 922 37.18 -3.70 -28.49
CA THR A 922 37.57 -3.32 -29.87
C THR A 922 36.61 -3.83 -30.97
N LYS A 923 36.27 -2.88 -31.84
CA LYS A 923 36.06 -2.98 -33.31
C LYS A 923 34.98 -3.92 -33.87
N GLY A 924 33.80 -3.33 -34.03
CA GLY A 924 33.13 -3.26 -35.32
C GLY A 924 32.32 -4.50 -35.71
N VAL A 925 31.00 -4.41 -35.54
CA VAL A 925 29.93 -4.78 -36.47
C VAL A 925 28.60 -4.59 -35.72
N LYS A 926 27.68 -3.82 -36.31
CA LYS A 926 26.29 -3.67 -35.82
C LYS A 926 25.50 -4.93 -36.18
N TYR A 927 24.89 -5.60 -35.20
CA TYR A 927 23.68 -6.39 -35.39
C TYR A 927 22.69 -6.07 -34.26
N LEU A 928 21.48 -5.68 -34.66
CA LEU A 928 20.29 -5.64 -33.82
C LEU A 928 19.87 -7.09 -33.54
N LEU A 929 19.70 -7.49 -32.29
CA LEU A 929 18.95 -8.70 -31.95
C LEU A 929 18.02 -8.40 -30.76
N TYR A 930 16.71 -8.41 -31.04
CA TYR A 930 15.64 -8.41 -30.06
C TYR A 930 15.62 -9.76 -29.33
N CYS A 931 15.66 -9.75 -28.00
CA CYS A 931 15.23 -10.86 -27.15
C CYS A 931 14.45 -10.28 -25.95
N MET A 932 13.20 -9.90 -26.17
CA MET A 932 12.16 -9.90 -25.13
C MET A 932 11.17 -10.99 -25.53
N VAL A 933 11.18 -12.11 -24.82
CA VAL A 933 10.07 -13.06 -24.84
C VAL A 933 9.72 -13.38 -23.40
N SER A 934 8.81 -12.60 -22.82
CA SER A 934 7.94 -13.08 -21.75
C SER A 934 6.72 -13.67 -22.44
N LEU A 935 6.66 -14.99 -22.56
CA LEU A 935 5.56 -15.68 -23.25
C LEU A 935 4.43 -15.97 -22.24
N ARG A 936 3.42 -15.11 -22.15
CA ARG A 936 2.16 -15.43 -21.45
C ARG A 936 1.21 -16.15 -22.41
N LEU A 937 1.12 -17.48 -22.33
CA LEU A 937 0.10 -18.25 -23.05
C LEU A 937 -1.11 -18.51 -22.13
N TYR A 938 -2.25 -17.91 -22.43
CA TYR A 938 -3.55 -18.30 -21.88
C TYR A 938 -4.28 -19.17 -22.91
N LEU A 939 -4.44 -20.46 -22.63
CA LEU A 939 -5.26 -21.37 -23.42
C LEU A 939 -6.55 -21.70 -22.64
N ILE A 940 -7.64 -21.03 -23.01
CA ILE A 940 -8.99 -21.42 -22.60
C ILE A 940 -9.50 -22.43 -23.63
N MET A 941 -9.47 -23.72 -23.30
CA MET A 941 -10.20 -24.75 -24.04
C MET A 941 -11.54 -25.00 -23.34
N THR A 942 -12.62 -24.46 -23.90
CA THR A 942 -13.98 -24.89 -23.58
C THR A 942 -14.20 -26.28 -24.15
N SER A 943 -14.67 -27.19 -23.30
CA SER A 943 -14.97 -28.57 -23.65
C SER A 943 -16.12 -28.64 -24.67
N LEU A 944 -15.80 -28.87 -25.96
CA LEU A 944 -16.80 -29.31 -26.93
C LEU A 944 -16.23 -30.05 -28.15
N VAL A 945 -15.46 -31.13 -27.99
CA VAL A 945 -15.33 -32.14 -29.07
C VAL A 945 -15.15 -33.55 -28.49
N ALA A 946 -16.26 -34.18 -28.14
CA ALA A 946 -16.36 -35.64 -28.14
C ALA A 946 -17.46 -36.02 -29.15
N SER A 947 -17.10 -36.06 -30.44
CA SER A 947 -17.77 -36.80 -31.52
C SER A 947 -17.21 -36.35 -32.86
N LEU A 948 -16.24 -37.09 -33.42
CA LEU A 948 -16.05 -37.37 -34.85
C LEU A 948 -14.63 -37.93 -35.06
N ALA A 949 -14.53 -39.25 -34.95
CA ALA A 949 -13.39 -39.98 -35.48
C ALA A 949 -13.52 -40.08 -37.00
N ILE A 950 -12.57 -39.51 -37.76
CA ILE A 950 -12.31 -39.87 -39.17
C ILE A 950 -10.79 -39.81 -39.40
N PRO A 951 -10.14 -40.86 -39.94
CA PRO A 951 -8.70 -40.91 -40.17
C PRO A 951 -8.33 -40.37 -41.56
N MET A 952 -7.30 -39.52 -41.64
CA MET A 952 -6.55 -39.22 -42.88
C MET A 952 -5.08 -39.49 -42.58
N VAL A 953 -4.54 -40.65 -42.98
CA VAL A 953 -3.94 -40.95 -44.31
C VAL A 953 -2.76 -40.01 -44.61
N GLN A 954 -1.58 -40.63 -44.63
CA GLN A 954 -0.29 -40.12 -45.11
C GLN A 954 -0.42 -39.30 -46.39
N TRP A 955 0.53 -38.40 -46.65
CA TRP A 955 1.37 -38.48 -47.85
C TRP A 955 2.65 -37.66 -47.66
N SER A 956 3.73 -38.26 -48.16
CA SER A 956 5.12 -37.86 -48.06
C SER A 956 5.45 -36.67 -48.95
N LEU A 957 6.48 -35.95 -48.50
CA LEU A 957 7.33 -34.97 -49.17
C LEU A 957 7.70 -35.33 -50.62
N ALA A 958 8.03 -34.30 -51.39
CA ALA A 958 9.12 -34.41 -52.36
C ALA A 958 10.44 -34.10 -51.66
#